data_AF-A0A1Q9EJP4-F1
#
_entry.id   AF-A0A1Q9EJP4-F1
#
_cell.length_a   1.000
_cell.length_b   1.000
_cell.length_c   1.000
_cell.angle_alpha   90.00
_cell.angle_beta   90.00
_cell.angle_gamma   90.00
#
_symmetry.space_group_name_H-M   'P 1'
#
loop_
_entity.id
_entity.type
_entity.pdbx_description
1 polymer ?
#
loop_
_entity_poly.entity_id
_entity_poly.type
_entity_poly.pdbx_seq_one_letter_code
_entity_poly.pdbx_strand_id
1 'polypeptide(L)'
;MREEDNRSLPFDLTGPLIQLGSLLRRWVLLKTCGLSDALGESSKHQSTAEVFPLPALPWGMPPGERDWMEAAVRALNWLSVGTLALSEGPATTVQLSLLRELCESFRSLSKLGSAVFADVPIESYWRSKGVNAYGEEIHCALSFKWANIEHSLPRRELAGALDGAGVSTGGIKDFLSNPRQYLKPAAVRTWMKPPRVMVSAEDWPQVVAGLLDRRICDIIPLSQVIHVGGKPVLGGLFGVPKNEVVEGVPVLRLIMDLRPINQLFESITGDLQTLPMLSQLFPLEIHPHEDILVSSEDIKAMFYIVGLGECWRPLLAFGREIPEHLRPAGISEPCVLTSRVLPMGFVNSVSVAQALHRNIVNHAVGALGISREAEVRRDQPLPVCSSIYRVYLDNFDLLERKNREAAALLSGELSAPAVQLRSVYQDLDVPVNEKKSVKAQLVGEMQGGLVDGHEGTVSPKPDKVARYLRGAWCLLQSGRSDLKRIQMVAGGLVYLFSYKRCLMSCLNEVWQFIASFGGQLGVWKPIPEAVHEELFCCLALSPLACMDLRAPYDATVTASDASETGGGLSFSAGLTQFGVDAESKSVRGLGDAGDDDRQVLVISLYDNIAACRVALDVLGAKVSGYIAVEPDVSARRVVESSFASTLFVQSVEEVSDSTVRGWACQFSRAECIIVSSSLPLSGTSMFNDCHVQSEVSRIRGLSEKYFPWADIFVLVGSLSSLSEHVRASISRGVGILPYELDAVGITPCRRCRLFWFNWKISTEEQVEIEKPLTARAEDYGRINFLLDCPPDPYLTPGWSLAGGAEQKLPTFTAPQPKAQPGFLPTGIEGCTDRDISYWRDDRYKFAPYHYRYQHGLIHPRLGWRMASINEREAMLGFPLDYTLQEVDRLAAQYIEELWHEGDSLLVPEASS
;
A
#
# COMPACT_ATOMS: atom_id res chain seq x y z
N MET A 1 15.28 17.42 -55.69
CA MET A 1 14.19 18.37 -55.35
C MET A 1 14.73 19.33 -54.30
N ARG A 2 14.27 20.58 -54.34
CA ARG A 2 14.99 21.81 -54.00
C ARG A 2 15.21 22.04 -52.48
N GLU A 3 16.30 22.74 -52.17
CA GLU A 3 16.83 23.11 -50.84
C GLU A 3 15.97 24.11 -50.01
N GLU A 4 14.68 24.31 -50.34
CA GLU A 4 13.81 25.26 -49.62
C GLU A 4 12.78 24.61 -48.67
N ASP A 5 12.64 23.28 -48.64
CA ASP A 5 11.69 22.57 -47.74
C ASP A 5 12.29 22.18 -46.36
N ASN A 6 13.56 22.49 -46.10
CA ASN A 6 14.35 21.76 -45.09
C ASN A 6 14.45 22.42 -43.68
N ARG A 7 13.57 23.39 -43.34
CA ARG A 7 13.65 24.10 -42.03
C ARG A 7 12.50 23.85 -41.05
N SER A 8 11.34 23.37 -41.48
CA SER A 8 10.21 23.15 -40.56
C SER A 8 10.19 21.71 -40.06
N LEU A 9 10.33 21.52 -38.75
CA LEU A 9 10.03 20.25 -38.10
C LEU A 9 8.52 19.97 -38.22
N PRO A 10 8.10 18.71 -38.47
CA PRO A 10 6.69 18.36 -38.51
C PRO A 10 6.06 18.58 -37.13
N PHE A 11 4.91 19.25 -37.09
CA PHE A 11 4.18 19.45 -35.84
C PHE A 11 3.64 18.13 -35.29
N ASP A 12 3.13 17.26 -36.17
CA ASP A 12 2.51 16.00 -35.83
C ASP A 12 3.22 14.81 -36.50
N LEU A 13 3.12 13.60 -35.93
CA LEU A 13 3.90 12.42 -36.33
C LEU A 13 3.02 11.31 -36.93
N THR A 14 3.47 10.74 -38.05
CA THR A 14 2.90 9.55 -38.72
C THR A 14 4.03 8.60 -39.17
N GLY A 15 3.78 7.30 -39.29
CA GLY A 15 4.80 6.33 -39.72
C GLY A 15 5.64 5.75 -38.57
N PRO A 16 6.80 5.13 -38.86
CA PRO A 16 7.59 4.38 -37.87
C PRO A 16 8.10 5.25 -36.74
N LEU A 17 8.02 4.75 -35.52
CA LEU A 17 8.42 5.44 -34.30
C LEU A 17 9.90 5.84 -34.35
N ILE A 18 10.77 4.98 -34.91
CA ILE A 18 12.22 5.20 -34.98
C ILE A 18 12.63 6.55 -35.62
N GLN A 19 11.79 7.12 -36.49
CA GLN A 19 12.07 8.43 -37.13
C GLN A 19 12.16 9.59 -36.11
N LEU A 20 11.57 9.41 -34.92
CA LEU A 20 11.59 10.41 -33.86
C LEU A 20 13.03 10.69 -33.38
N GLY A 21 13.95 9.73 -33.45
CA GLY A 21 15.37 9.96 -33.14
C GLY A 21 15.98 11.06 -34.02
N SER A 22 15.80 10.97 -35.34
CA SER A 22 16.28 11.98 -36.29
C SER A 22 15.58 13.34 -36.13
N LEU A 23 14.34 13.36 -35.63
CA LEU A 23 13.61 14.59 -35.32
C LEU A 23 14.12 15.26 -34.03
N LEU A 24 14.35 14.48 -32.98
CA LEU A 24 14.94 14.94 -31.72
C LEU A 24 16.33 15.53 -31.94
N ARG A 25 17.18 14.82 -32.71
CA ARG A 25 18.50 15.31 -33.07
C ARG A 25 18.44 16.65 -33.80
N ARG A 26 17.56 16.79 -34.81
CA ARG A 26 17.36 18.05 -35.52
C ARG A 26 16.84 19.16 -34.62
N TRP A 27 15.90 18.86 -33.72
CA TRP A 27 15.37 19.83 -32.76
C TRP A 27 16.47 20.40 -31.87
N VAL A 28 17.33 19.55 -31.31
CA VAL A 28 18.45 20.02 -30.47
C VAL A 28 19.42 20.85 -31.28
N LEU A 29 19.78 20.43 -32.49
CA LEU A 29 20.70 21.20 -33.34
C LEU A 29 20.17 22.60 -33.65
N LEU A 30 18.88 22.73 -33.96
CA LEU A 30 18.24 24.04 -34.17
C LEU A 30 18.28 24.91 -32.92
N LYS A 31 18.08 24.31 -31.73
CA LYS A 31 18.15 25.00 -30.45
C LYS A 31 19.58 25.43 -30.09
N THR A 32 20.58 24.57 -30.30
CA THR A 32 21.98 24.86 -30.00
C THR A 32 22.65 25.81 -30.99
N CYS A 33 22.26 25.78 -32.28
CA CYS A 33 22.81 26.71 -33.28
C CYS A 33 22.37 28.18 -33.07
N GLY A 34 21.42 28.45 -32.16
CA GLY A 34 20.99 29.80 -31.76
C GLY A 34 21.70 30.37 -30.53
N LEU A 35 22.53 29.59 -29.85
CA LEU A 35 23.21 29.97 -28.60
C LEU A 35 24.73 29.91 -28.80
N SER A 36 25.31 31.06 -29.13
CA SER A 36 26.75 31.29 -29.07
C SER A 36 27.21 31.28 -27.61
N ASP A 37 28.16 30.40 -27.28
CA ASP A 37 29.19 30.56 -26.26
C ASP A 37 28.78 31.23 -24.93
N ALA A 38 27.84 30.62 -24.23
CA ALA A 38 27.72 30.79 -22.79
C ALA A 38 27.67 29.42 -22.13
N LEU A 39 28.84 28.82 -21.92
CA LEU A 39 29.04 27.90 -20.79
C LEU A 39 28.85 28.74 -19.51
N GLY A 40 27.61 29.05 -19.18
CA GLY A 40 27.27 29.59 -17.87
C GLY A 40 27.62 28.55 -16.82
N GLU A 41 28.18 28.99 -15.70
CA GLU A 41 28.40 28.19 -14.49
C GLU A 41 27.06 27.62 -13.99
N SER A 42 26.60 26.53 -14.60
CA SER A 42 25.44 25.76 -14.17
C SER A 42 25.96 24.44 -13.62
N SER A 43 26.69 24.49 -12.50
CA SER A 43 27.04 23.29 -11.75
C SER A 43 25.81 22.83 -10.96
N LYS A 44 24.90 22.08 -11.60
CA LYS A 44 23.86 21.38 -10.82
C LYS A 44 24.51 20.46 -9.77
N HIS A 45 25.67 19.84 -10.07
CA HIS A 45 26.46 19.07 -9.09
C HIS A 45 27.97 19.06 -9.42
N GLN A 46 28.85 19.28 -8.44
CA GLN A 46 30.31 19.14 -8.58
C GLN A 46 30.77 17.67 -8.63
N SER A 47 29.97 16.73 -8.11
CA SER A 47 30.34 15.32 -7.95
C SER A 47 30.33 14.48 -9.24
N THR A 48 29.74 14.98 -10.32
CA THR A 48 29.58 14.26 -11.60
C THR A 48 30.43 14.84 -12.73
N ALA A 49 31.22 15.88 -12.44
CA ALA A 49 32.02 16.62 -13.42
C ALA A 49 33.14 15.77 -14.08
N GLU A 50 33.58 14.68 -13.44
CA GLU A 50 34.58 13.76 -14.01
C GLU A 50 34.00 12.84 -15.11
N VAL A 51 32.67 12.77 -15.21
CA VAL A 51 31.95 11.85 -16.12
C VAL A 51 31.16 12.63 -17.17
N PHE A 52 30.46 13.69 -16.76
CA PHE A 52 29.60 14.48 -17.64
C PHE A 52 30.27 15.81 -18.03
N PRO A 53 30.05 16.33 -19.25
CA PRO A 53 29.18 15.77 -20.30
C PRO A 53 29.78 14.50 -20.93
N LEU A 54 28.91 13.60 -21.39
CA LEU A 54 29.24 12.44 -22.20
C LEU A 54 29.50 12.88 -23.66
N PRO A 55 30.45 12.24 -24.37
CA PRO A 55 30.71 12.49 -25.79
C PRO A 55 29.71 11.76 -26.69
N ALA A 56 29.76 12.04 -28.00
CA ALA A 56 29.05 11.24 -28.99
C ALA A 56 29.50 9.77 -28.95
N LEU A 57 28.61 8.86 -29.32
CA LEU A 57 28.96 7.45 -29.47
C LEU A 57 30.15 7.26 -30.44
N PRO A 58 31.19 6.50 -30.05
CA PRO A 58 32.34 6.27 -30.90
C PRO A 58 32.17 5.07 -31.86
N TRP A 59 31.11 4.27 -31.73
CA TRP A 59 30.82 3.12 -32.60
C TRP A 59 29.64 3.36 -33.55
N GLY A 60 29.61 2.58 -34.64
CA GLY A 60 28.55 2.64 -35.64
C GLY A 60 27.26 1.95 -35.20
N MET A 61 26.12 2.60 -35.47
CA MET A 61 24.77 2.07 -35.28
C MET A 61 23.93 2.41 -36.52
N PRO A 62 22.79 1.72 -36.76
CA PRO A 62 21.82 2.13 -37.78
C PRO A 62 21.45 3.61 -37.60
N PRO A 63 21.28 4.41 -38.69
CA PRO A 63 21.12 5.86 -38.58
C PRO A 63 20.01 6.33 -37.62
N GLY A 64 18.84 5.69 -37.65
CA GLY A 64 17.72 6.06 -36.76
C GLY A 64 17.99 5.75 -35.28
N GLU A 65 18.68 4.64 -34.99
CA GLU A 65 19.08 4.29 -33.63
C GLU A 65 20.20 5.20 -33.12
N ARG A 66 21.17 5.51 -33.99
CA ARG A 66 22.26 6.44 -33.71
C ARG A 66 21.73 7.81 -33.32
N ASP A 67 20.79 8.36 -34.09
CA ASP A 67 20.22 9.68 -33.84
C ASP A 67 19.46 9.73 -32.51
N TRP A 68 18.73 8.67 -32.17
CA TRP A 68 18.03 8.58 -30.88
C TRP A 68 19.01 8.47 -29.73
N MET A 69 20.05 7.65 -29.89
CA MET A 69 21.06 7.47 -28.86
C MET A 69 21.83 8.77 -28.62
N GLU A 70 22.15 9.55 -29.66
CA GLU A 70 22.71 10.90 -29.48
C GLU A 70 21.77 11.78 -28.66
N ALA A 71 20.46 11.75 -28.95
CA ALA A 71 19.47 12.50 -28.16
C ALA A 71 19.44 12.04 -26.69
N ALA A 72 19.53 10.75 -26.43
CA ALA A 72 19.57 10.18 -25.08
C ALA A 72 20.83 10.62 -24.31
N VAL A 73 22.00 10.58 -24.95
CA VAL A 73 23.26 11.08 -24.36
C VAL A 73 23.15 12.55 -23.98
N ARG A 74 22.58 13.39 -24.86
CA ARG A 74 22.36 14.81 -24.59
C ARG A 74 21.38 15.02 -23.43
N ALA A 75 20.32 14.24 -23.36
CA ALA A 75 19.37 14.29 -22.24
C ALA A 75 20.04 13.93 -20.91
N LEU A 76 20.90 12.92 -20.87
CA LEU A 76 21.68 12.58 -19.67
C LEU A 76 22.63 13.72 -19.27
N ASN A 77 23.31 14.35 -20.23
CA ASN A 77 24.15 15.53 -19.96
C ASN A 77 23.33 16.67 -19.36
N TRP A 78 22.11 16.90 -19.86
CA TRP A 78 21.25 17.94 -19.32
C TRP A 78 20.78 17.63 -17.89
N LEU A 79 20.43 16.38 -17.60
CA LEU A 79 20.05 15.95 -16.25
C LEU A 79 21.22 16.11 -15.26
N SER A 80 22.44 15.77 -15.67
CA SER A 80 23.61 15.74 -14.79
C SER A 80 24.28 17.11 -14.59
N VAL A 81 24.46 17.88 -15.67
CA VAL A 81 25.25 19.12 -15.68
C VAL A 81 24.50 20.31 -16.31
N GLY A 82 23.21 20.16 -16.62
CA GLY A 82 22.37 21.27 -17.12
C GLY A 82 22.64 21.68 -18.57
N THR A 83 23.40 20.89 -19.34
CA THR A 83 23.69 21.20 -20.75
C THR A 83 23.35 20.04 -21.69
N LEU A 84 22.75 20.36 -22.84
CA LEU A 84 22.51 19.42 -23.95
C LEU A 84 23.74 19.24 -24.85
N ALA A 85 24.87 19.88 -24.53
CA ALA A 85 26.11 19.76 -25.28
C ALA A 85 26.74 18.37 -25.09
N LEU A 86 27.47 17.92 -26.10
CA LEU A 86 28.33 16.74 -26.02
C LEU A 86 29.72 17.17 -25.58
N SER A 87 30.46 16.28 -24.92
CA SER A 87 31.84 16.56 -24.54
C SER A 87 32.75 16.79 -25.74
N GLU A 88 33.72 17.69 -25.57
CA GLU A 88 34.80 17.92 -26.52
C GLU A 88 36.03 17.09 -26.13
N GLY A 89 36.64 16.41 -27.11
CA GLY A 89 37.85 15.59 -26.89
C GLY A 89 37.57 14.08 -26.83
N PRO A 90 38.61 13.26 -26.56
CA PRO A 90 38.49 11.81 -26.52
C PRO A 90 37.71 11.34 -25.28
N ALA A 91 36.83 10.38 -25.46
CA ALA A 91 36.05 9.78 -24.36
C ALA A 91 36.97 9.11 -23.32
N THR A 92 36.75 9.39 -22.04
CA THR A 92 37.45 8.69 -20.95
C THR A 92 37.00 7.23 -20.84
N THR A 93 37.78 6.39 -20.14
CA THR A 93 37.41 4.97 -19.91
C THR A 93 36.05 4.83 -19.23
N VAL A 94 35.75 5.71 -18.27
CA VAL A 94 34.47 5.72 -17.54
C VAL A 94 33.32 6.11 -18.46
N GLN A 95 33.51 7.15 -19.27
CA GLN A 95 32.51 7.57 -20.27
C GLN A 95 32.24 6.47 -21.29
N LEU A 96 33.29 5.80 -21.79
CA LEU A 96 33.14 4.67 -22.71
C LEU A 96 32.38 3.50 -22.08
N SER A 97 32.63 3.21 -20.80
CA SER A 97 31.90 2.18 -20.06
C SER A 97 30.41 2.52 -19.97
N LEU A 98 30.07 3.74 -19.55
CA LEU A 98 28.68 4.19 -19.44
C LEU A 98 27.96 4.21 -20.78
N LEU A 99 28.64 4.63 -21.85
CA LEU A 99 28.07 4.59 -23.20
C LEU A 99 27.79 3.16 -23.67
N ARG A 100 28.62 2.17 -23.30
CA ARG A 100 28.35 0.75 -23.59
C ARG A 100 27.12 0.26 -22.83
N GLU A 101 27.06 0.52 -21.53
CA GLU A 101 25.90 0.17 -20.69
C GLU A 101 24.61 0.81 -21.22
N LEU A 102 24.69 2.06 -21.67
CA LEU A 102 23.56 2.76 -22.29
C LEU A 102 23.12 2.07 -23.59
N CYS A 103 24.07 1.70 -24.47
CA CYS A 103 23.75 0.94 -25.68
C CYS A 103 23.11 -0.41 -25.38
N GLU A 104 23.58 -1.11 -24.35
CA GLU A 104 22.98 -2.37 -23.91
C GLU A 104 21.59 -2.16 -23.29
N SER A 105 21.37 -1.08 -22.56
CA SER A 105 20.05 -0.75 -22.00
C SER A 105 19.02 -0.39 -23.09
N PHE A 106 19.47 0.01 -24.28
CA PHE A 106 18.63 0.33 -25.43
C PHE A 106 18.32 -0.89 -26.32
N ARG A 107 18.56 -2.13 -25.87
CA ARG A 107 18.24 -3.37 -26.61
C ARG A 107 16.81 -3.39 -27.18
N SER A 108 15.84 -2.82 -26.47
CA SER A 108 14.43 -2.76 -26.90
C SER A 108 14.11 -1.66 -27.92
N LEU A 109 15.07 -0.77 -28.26
CA LEU A 109 14.83 0.34 -29.18
C LEU A 109 14.41 -0.13 -30.56
N SER A 110 15.01 -1.19 -31.08
CA SER A 110 14.66 -1.73 -32.41
C SER A 110 13.20 -2.24 -32.44
N LYS A 111 12.81 -3.01 -31.42
CA LYS A 111 11.43 -3.51 -31.22
C LYS A 111 10.45 -2.34 -31.07
N LEU A 112 10.79 -1.35 -30.25
CA LEU A 112 9.96 -0.16 -30.05
C LEU A 112 9.87 0.71 -31.32
N GLY A 113 10.99 0.88 -32.03
CA GLY A 113 11.13 1.68 -33.24
C GLY A 113 10.30 1.15 -34.40
N SER A 114 9.97 -0.15 -34.39
CA SER A 114 9.08 -0.79 -35.36
C SER A 114 7.60 -0.42 -35.17
N ALA A 115 7.23 0.12 -33.99
CA ALA A 115 5.88 0.62 -33.75
C ALA A 115 5.55 1.79 -34.68
N VAL A 116 4.26 2.04 -34.92
CA VAL A 116 3.80 3.06 -35.87
C VAL A 116 2.92 4.08 -35.16
N PHE A 117 3.15 5.36 -35.42
CA PHE A 117 2.23 6.43 -35.02
C PHE A 117 0.93 6.31 -35.83
N ALA A 118 -0.22 6.33 -35.15
CA ALA A 118 -1.52 6.20 -35.80
C ALA A 118 -1.76 7.27 -36.87
N ASP A 119 -2.48 6.94 -37.95
CA ASP A 119 -2.76 7.91 -39.02
C ASP A 119 -3.77 9.01 -38.62
N VAL A 120 -4.45 8.84 -37.49
CA VAL A 120 -5.42 9.81 -36.97
C VAL A 120 -4.69 10.96 -36.27
N PRO A 121 -5.01 12.25 -36.56
CA PRO A 121 -4.40 13.41 -35.90
C PRO A 121 -4.54 13.40 -34.37
N ILE A 122 -3.52 13.87 -33.65
CA ILE A 122 -3.49 13.88 -32.18
C ILE A 122 -4.64 14.71 -31.58
N GLU A 123 -5.11 15.74 -32.29
CA GLU A 123 -6.22 16.59 -31.86
C GLU A 123 -7.52 15.81 -31.73
N SER A 124 -7.72 14.78 -32.56
CA SER A 124 -8.90 13.91 -32.49
C SER A 124 -8.90 13.14 -31.17
N TYR A 125 -7.73 12.67 -30.74
CA TYR A 125 -7.56 12.02 -29.45
C TYR A 125 -7.85 12.99 -28.29
N TRP A 126 -7.27 14.20 -28.30
CA TRP A 126 -7.55 15.21 -27.27
C TRP A 126 -9.01 15.63 -27.19
N ARG A 127 -9.77 15.58 -28.29
CA ARG A 127 -11.23 15.83 -28.27
C ARG A 127 -12.03 14.66 -27.70
N SER A 128 -11.57 13.43 -27.94
CA SER A 128 -12.26 12.20 -27.51
C SER A 128 -12.15 11.91 -26.00
N LYS A 129 -11.22 12.59 -25.31
CA LYS A 129 -10.92 12.39 -23.89
C LYS A 129 -11.23 13.63 -23.06
N GLY A 130 -11.52 13.41 -21.79
CA GLY A 130 -11.61 14.43 -20.75
C GLY A 130 -10.49 14.24 -19.72
N VAL A 131 -10.44 15.15 -18.75
CA VAL A 131 -9.62 15.00 -17.55
C VAL A 131 -10.53 15.17 -16.33
N ASN A 132 -10.40 14.28 -15.34
CA ASN A 132 -11.20 14.33 -14.12
C ASN A 132 -10.65 15.38 -13.11
N ALA A 133 -11.28 15.47 -11.93
CA ALA A 133 -10.86 16.42 -10.89
C ALA A 133 -9.43 16.17 -10.35
N TYR A 134 -8.91 14.96 -10.51
CA TYR A 134 -7.57 14.56 -10.08
C TYR A 134 -6.51 14.75 -11.18
N GLY A 135 -6.89 15.23 -12.37
CA GLY A 135 -5.95 15.36 -13.48
C GLY A 135 -5.79 14.09 -14.33
N GLU A 136 -6.61 13.06 -14.13
CA GLU A 136 -6.50 11.78 -14.85
C GLU A 136 -7.32 11.77 -16.14
N GLU A 137 -6.78 11.13 -17.18
CA GLU A 137 -7.46 10.93 -18.46
C GLU A 137 -8.70 10.04 -18.32
N ILE A 138 -9.85 10.53 -18.80
CA ILE A 138 -11.11 9.78 -18.82
C ILE A 138 -11.78 9.84 -20.19
N HIS A 139 -12.66 8.88 -20.48
CA HIS A 139 -13.53 8.96 -21.66
C HIS A 139 -14.67 9.97 -21.45
N CYS A 140 -15.08 10.63 -22.53
CA CYS A 140 -16.27 11.49 -22.50
C CYS A 140 -17.56 10.66 -22.37
N ALA A 141 -18.50 11.15 -21.54
CA ALA A 141 -19.83 10.56 -21.42
C ALA A 141 -20.65 10.80 -22.69
N LEU A 142 -21.28 9.74 -23.21
CA LEU A 142 -22.10 9.78 -24.42
C LEU A 142 -23.56 9.42 -24.13
N SER A 143 -24.47 10.02 -24.90
CA SER A 143 -25.85 9.54 -24.96
C SER A 143 -25.91 8.20 -25.69
N PHE A 144 -26.89 7.36 -25.34
CA PHE A 144 -27.02 6.02 -25.91
C PHE A 144 -28.47 5.60 -26.13
N LYS A 145 -28.67 4.62 -27.02
CA LYS A 145 -29.89 3.81 -27.20
C LYS A 145 -29.60 2.35 -26.88
N TRP A 146 -30.62 1.49 -26.83
CA TRP A 146 -30.47 0.08 -26.46
C TRP A 146 -29.42 -0.66 -27.31
N ALA A 147 -29.49 -0.48 -28.64
CA ALA A 147 -28.55 -1.10 -29.59
C ALA A 147 -27.07 -0.74 -29.33
N ASN A 148 -26.78 0.38 -28.66
CA ASN A 148 -25.40 0.71 -28.29
C ASN A 148 -24.87 -0.18 -27.17
N ILE A 149 -25.72 -0.59 -26.22
CA ILE A 149 -25.28 -1.22 -24.97
C ILE A 149 -25.56 -2.73 -24.92
N GLU A 150 -26.47 -3.26 -25.74
CA GLU A 150 -26.94 -4.65 -25.65
C GLU A 150 -25.84 -5.71 -25.82
N HIS A 151 -24.82 -5.41 -26.63
CA HIS A 151 -23.66 -6.27 -26.86
C HIS A 151 -22.58 -6.14 -25.77
N SER A 152 -22.62 -5.07 -24.97
CA SER A 152 -21.71 -4.85 -23.85
C SER A 152 -22.19 -5.52 -22.56
N LEU A 153 -23.49 -5.79 -22.45
CA LEU A 153 -24.13 -6.37 -21.28
C LEU A 153 -24.16 -7.91 -21.33
N PRO A 154 -24.10 -8.59 -20.17
CA PRO A 154 -24.25 -10.04 -20.12
C PRO A 154 -25.64 -10.48 -20.62
N ARG A 155 -25.75 -11.74 -21.03
CA ARG A 155 -27.04 -12.35 -21.36
C ARG A 155 -27.91 -12.46 -20.10
N ARG A 156 -29.21 -12.63 -20.30
CA ARG A 156 -30.22 -12.66 -19.23
C ARG A 156 -29.92 -13.70 -18.14
N GLU A 157 -29.35 -14.84 -18.52
CA GLU A 157 -29.04 -15.94 -17.61
C GLU A 157 -27.85 -15.63 -16.70
N LEU A 158 -26.92 -14.79 -17.15
CA LEU A 158 -25.67 -14.46 -16.45
C LEU A 158 -25.75 -13.16 -15.65
N ALA A 159 -26.65 -12.26 -16.02
CA ALA A 159 -26.83 -10.98 -15.34
C ALA A 159 -27.30 -11.19 -13.90
N GLY A 160 -26.48 -10.79 -12.93
CA GLY A 160 -26.72 -11.02 -11.52
C GLY A 160 -26.76 -12.49 -11.09
N ALA A 161 -26.15 -13.41 -11.85
CA ALA A 161 -26.10 -14.83 -11.54
C ALA A 161 -25.19 -15.15 -10.34
N LEU A 162 -24.09 -14.41 -10.20
CA LEU A 162 -23.15 -14.60 -9.10
C LEU A 162 -23.73 -14.00 -7.81
N ASP A 163 -24.01 -14.85 -6.82
CA ASP A 163 -24.38 -14.41 -5.48
C ASP A 163 -23.19 -13.78 -4.76
N GLY A 164 -23.08 -12.45 -4.84
CA GLY A 164 -21.98 -11.72 -4.22
C GLY A 164 -21.89 -11.94 -2.72
N ALA A 165 -23.01 -12.01 -2.00
CA ALA A 165 -22.99 -12.22 -0.54
C ALA A 165 -22.59 -13.66 -0.18
N GLY A 166 -22.96 -14.64 -1.01
CA GLY A 166 -22.59 -16.04 -0.86
C GLY A 166 -21.09 -16.31 -1.03
N VAL A 167 -20.42 -15.57 -1.92
CA VAL A 167 -18.98 -15.70 -2.24
C VAL A 167 -18.09 -14.81 -1.36
N SER A 168 -18.68 -13.82 -0.69
CA SER A 168 -17.95 -12.90 0.20
C SER A 168 -17.75 -13.47 1.61
N THR A 169 -16.78 -12.91 2.32
CA THR A 169 -16.50 -13.18 3.74
C THR A 169 -16.38 -11.87 4.54
N GLY A 170 -16.37 -11.96 5.86
CA GLY A 170 -16.16 -10.83 6.78
C GLY A 170 -17.05 -9.61 6.52
N GLY A 171 -16.45 -8.42 6.60
CA GLY A 171 -17.14 -7.14 6.42
C GLY A 171 -17.67 -6.90 5.00
N ILE A 172 -17.10 -7.53 3.97
CA ILE A 172 -17.66 -7.44 2.60
C ILE A 172 -19.00 -8.17 2.52
N LYS A 173 -19.12 -9.34 3.15
CA LYS A 173 -20.38 -10.07 3.23
C LYS A 173 -21.44 -9.30 4.00
N ASP A 174 -21.06 -8.72 5.14
CA ASP A 174 -21.95 -7.86 5.92
C ASP A 174 -22.38 -6.62 5.11
N PHE A 175 -21.45 -5.95 4.41
CA PHE A 175 -21.75 -4.82 3.53
C PHE A 175 -22.78 -5.16 2.44
N LEU A 176 -22.61 -6.29 1.77
CA LEU A 176 -23.55 -6.75 0.73
C LEU A 176 -24.91 -7.15 1.30
N SER A 177 -24.96 -7.62 2.54
CA SER A 177 -26.22 -8.04 3.19
C SER A 177 -26.96 -6.88 3.86
N ASN A 178 -26.21 -5.94 4.45
CA ASN A 178 -26.69 -4.88 5.34
C ASN A 178 -26.25 -3.46 4.88
N PRO A 179 -26.43 -3.07 3.62
CA PRO A 179 -25.84 -1.84 3.06
C PRO A 179 -26.26 -0.55 3.77
N ARG A 180 -27.45 -0.52 4.38
CA ARG A 180 -27.97 0.65 5.09
C ARG A 180 -27.13 1.02 6.32
N GLN A 181 -26.41 0.06 6.91
CA GLN A 181 -25.53 0.31 8.06
C GLN A 181 -24.30 1.16 7.67
N TYR A 182 -23.92 1.11 6.40
CA TYR A 182 -22.76 1.81 5.82
C TYR A 182 -23.12 3.17 5.23
N LEU A 183 -24.36 3.63 5.42
CA LEU A 183 -24.73 5.01 5.14
C LEU A 183 -24.18 5.91 6.25
N LYS A 184 -23.61 7.05 5.85
CA LYS A 184 -23.24 8.16 6.75
C LYS A 184 -24.41 8.55 7.65
N PRO A 185 -24.19 9.09 8.85
CA PRO A 185 -25.28 9.51 9.74
C PRO A 185 -26.25 10.47 9.04
N ALA A 186 -27.56 10.35 9.32
CA ALA A 186 -28.60 11.14 8.63
C ALA A 186 -28.37 12.66 8.74
N ALA A 187 -27.80 13.13 9.86
CA ALA A 187 -27.52 14.54 10.12
C ALA A 187 -26.50 15.18 9.15
N VAL A 188 -25.61 14.40 8.55
CA VAL A 188 -24.56 14.90 7.63
C VAL A 188 -24.85 14.59 6.16
N ARG A 189 -25.98 13.93 5.86
CA ARG A 189 -26.37 13.60 4.50
C ARG A 189 -26.84 14.86 3.78
N THR A 190 -26.19 15.17 2.66
CA THR A 190 -26.58 16.29 1.79
C THR A 190 -27.22 15.75 0.52
N TRP A 191 -28.37 16.30 0.15
CA TRP A 191 -29.01 15.93 -1.11
C TRP A 191 -28.26 16.58 -2.28
N MET A 192 -27.96 15.78 -3.31
CA MET A 192 -27.37 16.23 -4.57
C MET A 192 -28.42 16.15 -5.67
N LYS A 193 -28.39 17.12 -6.60
CA LYS A 193 -29.22 17.08 -7.81
C LYS A 193 -28.89 15.82 -8.64
N PRO A 194 -29.91 14.99 -9.00
CA PRO A 194 -29.70 13.82 -9.82
C PRO A 194 -28.99 14.14 -11.14
N PRO A 195 -27.97 13.34 -11.53
CA PRO A 195 -27.38 13.44 -12.84
C PRO A 195 -28.35 12.96 -13.93
N ARG A 196 -28.02 13.26 -15.19
CA ARG A 196 -28.91 12.96 -16.32
C ARG A 196 -28.90 11.48 -16.66
N VAL A 197 -30.07 10.96 -17.03
CA VAL A 197 -30.19 9.74 -17.85
C VAL A 197 -30.02 10.17 -19.31
N MET A 198 -28.85 9.92 -19.90
CA MET A 198 -28.46 10.35 -21.24
C MET A 198 -29.04 9.44 -22.33
N VAL A 199 -30.37 9.30 -22.32
CA VAL A 199 -31.17 8.58 -23.32
C VAL A 199 -32.24 9.55 -23.83
N SER A 200 -32.57 9.52 -25.11
CA SER A 200 -33.63 10.39 -25.66
C SER A 200 -35.02 10.02 -25.10
N ALA A 201 -36.07 10.81 -25.39
CA ALA A 201 -37.45 10.43 -25.07
C ALA A 201 -37.93 9.23 -25.89
N GLU A 202 -37.53 9.18 -27.16
CA GLU A 202 -37.93 8.16 -28.13
C GLU A 202 -37.30 6.80 -27.82
N ASP A 203 -36.02 6.77 -27.40
CA ASP A 203 -35.28 5.53 -27.14
C ASP A 203 -35.52 4.95 -25.72
N TRP A 204 -36.07 5.75 -24.80
CA TRP A 204 -36.20 5.37 -23.39
C TRP A 204 -37.02 4.09 -23.16
N PRO A 205 -38.20 3.90 -23.78
CA PRO A 205 -38.98 2.67 -23.59
C PRO A 205 -38.21 1.40 -23.96
N GLN A 206 -37.46 1.43 -25.06
CA GLN A 206 -36.66 0.28 -25.49
C GLN A 206 -35.51 -0.02 -24.53
N VAL A 207 -34.83 1.03 -24.03
CA VAL A 207 -33.78 0.88 -23.01
C VAL A 207 -34.34 0.28 -21.72
N VAL A 208 -35.48 0.77 -21.24
CA VAL A 208 -36.15 0.23 -20.04
C VAL A 208 -36.50 -1.24 -20.24
N ALA A 209 -37.17 -1.58 -21.33
CA ALA A 209 -37.55 -2.95 -21.64
C ALA A 209 -36.33 -3.88 -21.72
N GLY A 210 -35.26 -3.45 -22.39
CA GLY A 210 -34.03 -4.24 -22.52
C GLY A 210 -33.29 -4.45 -21.19
N LEU A 211 -33.21 -3.44 -20.34
CA LEU A 211 -32.56 -3.56 -19.02
C LEU A 211 -33.34 -4.48 -18.07
N LEU A 212 -34.67 -4.43 -18.12
CA LEU A 212 -35.54 -5.34 -17.37
C LEU A 212 -35.45 -6.77 -17.92
N ASP A 213 -35.48 -6.94 -19.24
CA ASP A 213 -35.36 -8.25 -19.89
C ASP A 213 -34.00 -8.91 -19.58
N ARG A 214 -32.92 -8.14 -19.61
CA ARG A 214 -31.59 -8.63 -19.24
C ARG A 214 -31.38 -8.77 -17.73
N ARG A 215 -32.37 -8.46 -16.88
CA ARG A 215 -32.24 -8.51 -15.40
C ARG A 215 -31.11 -7.64 -14.85
N ILE A 216 -30.73 -6.57 -15.56
CA ILE A 216 -29.75 -5.59 -15.06
C ILE A 216 -30.40 -4.64 -14.07
N CYS A 217 -31.67 -4.31 -14.30
CA CYS A 217 -32.47 -3.45 -13.44
C CYS A 217 -33.78 -4.13 -13.06
N ASP A 218 -34.34 -3.66 -11.94
CA ASP A 218 -35.72 -3.90 -11.52
C ASP A 218 -36.49 -2.56 -11.52
N ILE A 219 -37.80 -2.63 -11.27
CA ILE A 219 -38.64 -1.44 -11.07
C ILE A 219 -38.81 -1.19 -9.58
N ILE A 220 -38.77 0.09 -9.17
CA ILE A 220 -39.08 0.50 -7.79
C ILE A 220 -40.03 1.70 -7.79
N PRO A 221 -41.07 1.71 -6.93
CA PRO A 221 -41.90 2.91 -6.72
C PRO A 221 -41.08 4.04 -6.09
N LEU A 222 -41.32 5.27 -6.53
CA LEU A 222 -40.51 6.41 -6.11
C LEU A 222 -40.58 6.64 -4.59
N SER A 223 -41.71 6.34 -3.95
CA SER A 223 -41.88 6.41 -2.49
C SER A 223 -40.92 5.51 -1.69
N GLN A 224 -40.45 4.42 -2.29
CA GLN A 224 -39.59 3.43 -1.62
C GLN A 224 -38.09 3.75 -1.74
N VAL A 225 -37.73 4.69 -2.63
CA VAL A 225 -36.33 5.15 -2.80
C VAL A 225 -35.86 5.86 -1.53
N ILE A 226 -34.56 5.86 -1.26
CA ILE A 226 -34.00 6.65 -0.16
C ILE A 226 -34.21 8.16 -0.41
N HIS A 227 -34.63 8.88 0.63
CA HIS A 227 -34.85 10.32 0.59
C HIS A 227 -33.89 11.06 1.52
N VAL A 228 -33.44 12.24 1.09
CA VAL A 228 -32.68 13.20 1.91
C VAL A 228 -33.38 14.54 1.81
N GLY A 229 -33.78 15.10 2.97
CA GLY A 229 -34.57 16.34 3.00
C GLY A 229 -35.90 16.23 2.24
N GLY A 230 -36.57 15.07 2.28
CA GLY A 230 -37.83 14.83 1.58
C GLY A 230 -37.71 14.67 0.06
N LYS A 231 -36.50 14.68 -0.50
CA LYS A 231 -36.26 14.50 -1.94
C LYS A 231 -35.61 13.14 -2.22
N PRO A 232 -36.02 12.44 -3.29
CA PRO A 232 -35.44 11.15 -3.63
C PRO A 232 -33.99 11.30 -4.10
N VAL A 233 -33.15 10.34 -3.74
CA VAL A 233 -31.77 10.24 -4.21
C VAL A 233 -31.76 9.34 -5.43
N LEU A 234 -31.41 9.90 -6.59
CA LEU A 234 -31.49 9.21 -7.88
C LEU A 234 -30.20 9.39 -8.66
N GLY A 235 -29.70 8.32 -9.27
CA GLY A 235 -28.55 8.32 -10.16
C GLY A 235 -28.91 8.63 -11.62
N GLY A 236 -27.91 8.57 -12.49
CA GLY A 236 -28.02 8.80 -13.94
C GLY A 236 -27.47 7.61 -14.73
N LEU A 237 -27.58 7.69 -16.05
CA LEU A 237 -27.08 6.65 -16.96
C LEU A 237 -26.40 7.30 -18.16
N PHE A 238 -25.24 6.82 -18.56
CA PHE A 238 -24.56 7.25 -19.78
C PHE A 238 -23.72 6.12 -20.40
N GLY A 239 -23.29 6.30 -21.64
CA GLY A 239 -22.44 5.35 -22.36
C GLY A 239 -20.98 5.79 -22.43
N VAL A 240 -20.06 4.83 -22.42
CA VAL A 240 -18.63 5.05 -22.66
C VAL A 240 -18.15 4.15 -23.83
N PRO A 241 -17.40 4.67 -24.82
CA PRO A 241 -16.94 3.88 -25.96
C PRO A 241 -16.13 2.64 -25.59
N LYS A 242 -16.42 1.50 -26.24
CA LYS A 242 -15.61 0.27 -26.18
C LYS A 242 -14.66 0.12 -27.38
N ASN A 243 -14.62 1.10 -28.28
CA ASN A 243 -13.89 1.05 -29.56
C ASN A 243 -14.24 -0.20 -30.40
N GLU A 244 -15.51 -0.62 -30.34
CA GLU A 244 -16.07 -1.76 -31.07
C GLU A 244 -17.33 -1.28 -31.80
N VAL A 245 -17.58 -1.78 -33.00
CA VAL A 245 -18.76 -1.47 -33.81
C VAL A 245 -19.41 -2.78 -34.23
N VAL A 246 -20.71 -2.92 -33.99
CA VAL A 246 -21.50 -4.10 -34.37
C VAL A 246 -22.66 -3.60 -35.22
N GLU A 247 -22.81 -4.15 -36.42
CA GLU A 247 -23.88 -3.76 -37.37
C GLU A 247 -23.96 -2.24 -37.65
N GLY A 248 -22.80 -1.58 -37.69
CA GLY A 248 -22.72 -0.13 -37.89
C GLY A 248 -23.07 0.72 -36.66
N VAL A 249 -23.40 0.09 -35.53
CA VAL A 249 -23.69 0.78 -34.26
C VAL A 249 -22.45 0.70 -33.35
N PRO A 250 -21.95 1.84 -32.83
CA PRO A 250 -20.85 1.83 -31.88
C PRO A 250 -21.30 1.22 -30.56
N VAL A 251 -20.52 0.25 -30.07
CA VAL A 251 -20.76 -0.41 -28.79
C VAL A 251 -20.27 0.49 -27.66
N LEU A 252 -21.16 0.75 -26.71
CA LEU A 252 -20.91 1.54 -25.50
C LEU A 252 -21.02 0.65 -24.28
N ARG A 253 -20.15 0.85 -23.28
CA ARG A 253 -20.34 0.35 -21.92
C ARG A 253 -21.38 1.23 -21.24
N LEU A 254 -22.40 0.62 -20.64
CA LEU A 254 -23.30 1.33 -19.75
C LEU A 254 -22.53 1.79 -18.50
N ILE A 255 -22.74 3.02 -18.04
CA ILE A 255 -22.22 3.53 -16.78
C ILE A 255 -23.40 4.09 -15.97
N MET A 256 -23.42 3.73 -14.69
CA MET A 256 -24.44 4.13 -13.72
C MET A 256 -23.86 5.28 -12.89
N ASP A 257 -24.28 6.51 -13.18
CA ASP A 257 -23.80 7.70 -12.48
C ASP A 257 -24.44 7.81 -11.10
N LEU A 258 -23.72 7.26 -10.11
CA LEU A 258 -24.19 7.12 -8.74
C LEU A 258 -23.57 8.14 -7.79
N ARG A 259 -23.05 9.27 -8.31
CA ARG A 259 -22.51 10.37 -7.48
C ARG A 259 -23.44 10.77 -6.32
N PRO A 260 -24.77 10.89 -6.47
CA PRO A 260 -25.64 11.25 -5.35
C PRO A 260 -25.63 10.23 -4.21
N ILE A 261 -25.70 8.93 -4.51
CA ILE A 261 -25.69 7.89 -3.46
C ILE A 261 -24.27 7.68 -2.91
N ASN A 262 -23.23 7.77 -3.75
CA ASN A 262 -21.83 7.66 -3.33
C ASN A 262 -21.47 8.67 -2.23
N GLN A 263 -22.04 9.88 -2.26
CA GLN A 263 -21.83 10.88 -1.21
C GLN A 263 -22.39 10.47 0.15
N LEU A 264 -23.41 9.59 0.17
CA LEU A 264 -24.09 9.14 1.37
C LEU A 264 -23.46 7.89 1.99
N PHE A 265 -22.60 7.18 1.27
CA PHE A 265 -21.94 5.96 1.72
C PHE A 265 -20.58 6.23 2.34
N GLU A 266 -20.22 5.43 3.34
CA GLU A 266 -18.82 5.24 3.73
C GLU A 266 -18.08 4.43 2.65
N SER A 267 -16.80 4.72 2.45
CA SER A 267 -15.96 3.94 1.54
C SER A 267 -15.40 2.72 2.29
N ILE A 268 -15.65 1.52 1.76
CA ILE A 268 -15.09 0.28 2.31
C ILE A 268 -13.81 -0.07 1.55
N THR A 269 -12.74 -0.36 2.29
CA THR A 269 -11.44 -0.69 1.70
C THR A 269 -11.47 -2.08 1.07
N GLY A 270 -12.08 -3.08 1.72
CA GLY A 270 -12.05 -4.45 1.22
C GLY A 270 -10.63 -4.90 0.91
N ASP A 271 -10.44 -5.40 -0.31
CA ASP A 271 -9.14 -5.89 -0.79
C ASP A 271 -8.43 -4.88 -1.71
N LEU A 272 -8.79 -3.59 -1.65
CA LEU A 272 -8.13 -2.58 -2.49
C LEU A 272 -6.63 -2.45 -2.21
N GLN A 273 -6.19 -2.77 -0.99
CA GLN A 273 -4.77 -2.72 -0.64
C GLN A 273 -3.94 -3.83 -1.28
N THR A 274 -4.58 -4.92 -1.71
CA THR A 274 -3.90 -6.06 -2.33
C THR A 274 -3.71 -5.88 -3.84
N LEU A 275 -4.40 -4.91 -4.46
CA LEU A 275 -4.32 -4.66 -5.90
C LEU A 275 -2.86 -4.52 -6.36
N PRO A 276 -2.36 -5.46 -7.17
CA PRO A 276 -0.96 -5.49 -7.53
C PRO A 276 -0.61 -4.37 -8.50
N MET A 277 0.67 -3.97 -8.46
CA MET A 277 1.26 -3.12 -9.49
C MET A 277 2.23 -3.93 -10.33
N LEU A 278 2.28 -3.65 -11.63
CA LEU A 278 3.24 -4.29 -12.53
C LEU A 278 4.70 -4.03 -12.09
N SER A 279 4.99 -2.86 -11.50
CA SER A 279 6.29 -2.52 -10.92
C SER A 279 6.73 -3.42 -9.78
N GLN A 280 5.83 -4.20 -9.16
CA GLN A 280 6.25 -5.18 -8.15
C GLN A 280 7.10 -6.31 -8.72
N LEU A 281 7.17 -6.44 -10.05
CA LEU A 281 8.05 -7.40 -10.71
C LEU A 281 9.50 -6.92 -10.86
N PHE A 282 9.85 -5.69 -10.47
CA PHE A 282 11.25 -5.24 -10.51
C PHE A 282 12.23 -6.21 -9.82
N PRO A 283 11.89 -6.85 -8.68
CA PRO A 283 12.76 -7.83 -8.04
C PRO A 283 12.72 -9.24 -8.67
N LEU A 284 11.97 -9.46 -9.74
CA LEU A 284 11.90 -10.78 -10.36
C LEU A 284 13.14 -11.01 -11.23
N GLU A 285 14.00 -11.94 -10.82
CA GLU A 285 15.15 -12.40 -11.62
C GLU A 285 14.80 -13.67 -12.40
N ILE A 286 15.24 -13.72 -13.65
CA ILE A 286 15.18 -14.88 -14.55
C ILE A 286 16.60 -15.28 -14.93
N HIS A 287 17.00 -16.51 -14.62
CA HIS A 287 18.32 -16.99 -14.98
C HIS A 287 18.44 -17.31 -16.49
N PRO A 288 19.66 -17.37 -17.05
CA PRO A 288 19.85 -17.57 -18.50
C PRO A 288 19.21 -18.84 -19.09
N HIS A 289 19.00 -19.88 -18.28
CA HIS A 289 18.41 -21.15 -18.67
C HIS A 289 16.91 -21.24 -18.38
N GLU A 290 16.31 -20.16 -17.88
CA GLU A 290 14.90 -20.07 -17.55
C GLU A 290 14.17 -19.11 -18.50
N ASP A 291 12.89 -19.40 -18.69
CA ASP A 291 11.90 -18.54 -19.33
C ASP A 291 10.69 -18.39 -18.40
N ILE A 292 9.89 -17.34 -18.61
CA ILE A 292 8.59 -17.15 -17.95
C ILE A 292 7.46 -17.52 -18.92
N LEU A 293 6.56 -18.40 -18.47
CA LEU A 293 5.26 -18.60 -19.10
C LEU A 293 4.21 -17.75 -18.42
N VAL A 294 3.42 -17.04 -19.23
CA VAL A 294 2.30 -16.21 -18.78
C VAL A 294 0.99 -16.91 -19.12
N SER A 295 0.11 -17.09 -18.13
CA SER A 295 -1.28 -17.48 -18.34
C SER A 295 -2.20 -16.42 -17.75
N SER A 296 -3.30 -16.11 -18.42
CA SER A 296 -4.24 -15.08 -17.97
C SER A 296 -5.68 -15.47 -18.26
N GLU A 297 -6.58 -15.16 -17.32
CA GLU A 297 -8.03 -15.30 -17.46
C GLU A 297 -8.72 -13.96 -17.14
N ASP A 298 -9.79 -13.64 -17.87
CA ASP A 298 -10.54 -12.37 -17.76
C ASP A 298 -12.03 -12.68 -17.62
N ILE A 299 -12.68 -12.13 -16.59
CA ILE A 299 -14.12 -12.30 -16.36
C ILE A 299 -14.91 -11.33 -17.24
N LYS A 300 -15.86 -11.86 -18.01
CA LYS A 300 -16.71 -11.04 -18.86
C LYS A 300 -17.77 -10.29 -18.02
N ALA A 301 -17.71 -8.96 -18.07
CA ALA A 301 -18.70 -8.08 -17.45
C ALA A 301 -18.86 -8.30 -15.93
N MET A 302 -17.73 -8.47 -15.23
CA MET A 302 -17.63 -8.76 -13.79
C MET A 302 -18.64 -8.02 -12.91
N PHE A 303 -18.78 -6.70 -13.05
CA PHE A 303 -19.75 -5.95 -12.24
C PHE A 303 -21.21 -6.36 -12.48
N TYR A 304 -21.59 -6.68 -13.71
CA TYR A 304 -22.98 -6.99 -14.06
C TYR A 304 -23.38 -8.43 -13.80
N ILE A 305 -22.44 -9.35 -13.59
CA ILE A 305 -22.74 -10.72 -13.20
C ILE A 305 -22.99 -10.84 -11.69
N VAL A 306 -22.48 -9.89 -10.88
CA VAL A 306 -22.69 -9.86 -9.43
C VAL A 306 -24.11 -9.38 -9.12
N GLY A 307 -24.93 -10.29 -8.59
CA GLY A 307 -26.28 -10.00 -8.13
C GLY A 307 -26.30 -9.31 -6.77
N LEU A 308 -27.22 -8.37 -6.57
CA LEU A 308 -27.45 -7.71 -5.29
C LEU A 308 -28.82 -8.10 -4.72
N GLY A 309 -28.87 -8.27 -3.40
CA GLY A 309 -30.12 -8.56 -2.67
C GLY A 309 -31.12 -7.39 -2.70
N GLU A 310 -32.38 -7.65 -2.36
CA GLU A 310 -33.46 -6.65 -2.42
C GLU A 310 -33.21 -5.41 -1.55
N CYS A 311 -32.41 -5.55 -0.48
CA CYS A 311 -32.02 -4.45 0.40
C CYS A 311 -31.32 -3.29 -0.32
N TRP A 312 -30.75 -3.54 -1.50
CA TRP A 312 -30.08 -2.56 -2.36
C TRP A 312 -31.02 -1.74 -3.25
N ARG A 313 -32.21 -2.26 -3.57
CA ARG A 313 -33.15 -1.62 -4.53
C ARG A 313 -33.50 -0.17 -4.16
N PRO A 314 -33.76 0.18 -2.88
CA PRO A 314 -34.01 1.56 -2.48
C PRO A 314 -32.83 2.54 -2.67
N LEU A 315 -31.61 2.01 -2.83
CA LEU A 315 -30.36 2.78 -2.79
C LEU A 315 -29.80 3.05 -4.19
N LEU A 316 -30.18 2.25 -5.19
CA LEU A 316 -29.56 2.23 -6.53
C LEU A 316 -30.54 2.62 -7.66
N ALA A 317 -31.45 3.54 -7.37
CA ALA A 317 -32.48 4.02 -8.29
C ALA A 317 -31.99 5.14 -9.25
N PHE A 318 -32.61 5.27 -10.43
CA PHE A 318 -32.22 6.21 -11.50
C PHE A 318 -33.26 7.30 -11.78
N GLY A 319 -32.77 8.47 -12.19
CA GLY A 319 -33.51 9.74 -12.28
C GLY A 319 -34.39 9.90 -13.51
N ARG A 320 -35.22 8.90 -13.83
CA ARG A 320 -36.22 8.98 -14.91
C ARG A 320 -37.36 8.00 -14.73
N GLU A 321 -38.59 8.49 -14.84
CA GLU A 321 -39.80 7.66 -14.74
C GLU A 321 -39.86 6.65 -15.89
N ILE A 322 -40.28 5.43 -15.58
CA ILE A 322 -40.52 4.39 -16.60
C ILE A 322 -41.81 4.66 -17.39
N PRO A 323 -41.93 4.15 -18.62
CA PRO A 323 -43.19 4.18 -19.36
C PRO A 323 -44.35 3.55 -18.57
N GLU A 324 -45.53 4.17 -18.63
CA GLU A 324 -46.71 3.75 -17.87
C GLU A 324 -47.12 2.29 -18.13
N HIS A 325 -47.01 1.83 -19.38
CA HIS A 325 -47.33 0.45 -19.77
C HIS A 325 -46.36 -0.60 -19.20
N LEU A 326 -45.20 -0.19 -18.68
CA LEU A 326 -44.23 -1.07 -18.01
C LEU A 326 -44.36 -1.02 -16.48
N ARG A 327 -45.25 -0.21 -15.92
CA ARG A 327 -45.46 -0.17 -14.46
C ARG A 327 -46.05 -1.50 -13.97
N PRO A 328 -45.62 -2.00 -12.79
CA PRO A 328 -46.23 -3.17 -12.18
C PRO A 328 -47.73 -2.97 -11.93
N ALA A 329 -48.51 -4.04 -12.12
CA ALA A 329 -49.95 -4.01 -11.91
C ALA A 329 -50.30 -3.59 -10.47
N GLY A 330 -51.27 -2.69 -10.31
CA GLY A 330 -51.71 -2.20 -9.01
C GLY A 330 -50.89 -1.03 -8.43
N ILE A 331 -49.85 -0.57 -9.11
CA ILE A 331 -49.03 0.59 -8.69
C ILE A 331 -49.40 1.80 -9.56
N SER A 332 -50.03 2.81 -8.95
CA SER A 332 -50.42 4.07 -9.63
C SER A 332 -49.41 5.20 -9.44
N GLU A 333 -48.50 5.08 -8.47
CA GLU A 333 -47.45 6.07 -8.24
C GLU A 333 -46.33 6.00 -9.29
N PRO A 334 -45.57 7.09 -9.49
CA PRO A 334 -44.41 7.09 -10.38
C PRO A 334 -43.37 6.04 -9.99
N CYS A 335 -42.89 5.29 -10.97
CA CYS A 335 -41.88 4.25 -10.81
C CYS A 335 -40.61 4.60 -11.59
N VAL A 336 -39.47 4.16 -11.07
CA VAL A 336 -38.16 4.34 -11.70
C VAL A 336 -37.43 3.00 -11.80
N LEU A 337 -36.39 2.94 -12.63
CA LEU A 337 -35.46 1.81 -12.63
C LEU A 337 -34.57 1.84 -11.39
N THR A 338 -34.22 0.68 -10.88
CA THR A 338 -33.16 0.46 -9.89
C THR A 338 -32.22 -0.64 -10.35
N SER A 339 -30.93 -0.52 -10.04
CA SER A 339 -29.98 -1.60 -10.32
C SER A 339 -30.32 -2.85 -9.51
N ARG A 340 -30.22 -4.02 -10.16
CA ARG A 340 -30.29 -5.36 -9.56
C ARG A 340 -28.89 -5.97 -9.37
N VAL A 341 -27.90 -5.43 -10.08
CA VAL A 341 -26.52 -5.92 -10.14
C VAL A 341 -25.56 -4.90 -9.57
N LEU A 342 -24.32 -5.29 -9.29
CA LEU A 342 -23.27 -4.39 -8.81
C LEU A 342 -23.01 -3.28 -9.85
N PRO A 343 -23.31 -2.00 -9.54
CA PRO A 343 -23.21 -0.95 -10.55
C PRO A 343 -21.78 -0.57 -10.92
N MET A 344 -21.49 -0.42 -12.22
CA MET A 344 -20.32 0.34 -12.66
C MET A 344 -20.55 1.84 -12.41
N GLY A 345 -19.86 2.39 -11.40
CA GLY A 345 -19.97 3.80 -10.97
C GLY A 345 -20.35 3.99 -9.50
N PHE A 346 -20.64 2.90 -8.77
CA PHE A 346 -20.80 2.93 -7.33
C PHE A 346 -19.42 2.92 -6.63
N VAL A 347 -19.28 3.72 -5.58
CA VAL A 347 -17.99 4.01 -4.91
C VAL A 347 -17.28 2.75 -4.39
N ASN A 348 -18.04 1.76 -3.93
CA ASN A 348 -17.49 0.54 -3.34
C ASN A 348 -17.44 -0.65 -4.31
N SER A 349 -17.81 -0.47 -5.59
CA SER A 349 -17.84 -1.58 -6.56
C SER A 349 -16.47 -2.20 -6.80
N VAL A 350 -15.41 -1.40 -6.83
CA VAL A 350 -14.03 -1.89 -7.04
C VAL A 350 -13.59 -2.75 -5.86
N SER A 351 -13.82 -2.28 -4.63
CA SER A 351 -13.50 -3.02 -3.40
C SER A 351 -14.23 -4.37 -3.34
N VAL A 352 -15.52 -4.37 -3.67
CA VAL A 352 -16.34 -5.59 -3.71
C VAL A 352 -15.86 -6.53 -4.80
N ALA A 353 -15.66 -6.06 -6.03
CA ALA A 353 -15.24 -6.90 -7.15
C ALA A 353 -13.86 -7.54 -6.88
N GLN A 354 -12.91 -6.79 -6.35
CA GLN A 354 -11.59 -7.30 -5.98
C GLN A 354 -11.70 -8.39 -4.91
N ALA A 355 -12.45 -8.15 -3.84
CA ALA A 355 -12.61 -9.13 -2.76
C ALA A 355 -13.31 -10.41 -3.24
N LEU A 356 -14.36 -10.28 -4.06
CA LEU A 356 -15.07 -11.42 -4.65
C LEU A 356 -14.15 -12.29 -5.50
N HIS A 357 -13.42 -11.67 -6.44
CA HIS A 357 -12.56 -12.43 -7.33
C HIS A 357 -11.40 -13.08 -6.58
N ARG A 358 -10.80 -12.40 -5.60
CA ARG A 358 -9.78 -13.01 -4.73
C ARG A 358 -10.33 -14.21 -3.97
N ASN A 359 -11.54 -14.14 -3.42
CA ASN A 359 -12.17 -15.29 -2.75
C ASN A 359 -12.37 -16.48 -3.71
N ILE A 360 -12.80 -16.22 -4.95
CA ILE A 360 -12.96 -17.26 -5.98
C ILE A 360 -11.61 -17.90 -6.32
N VAL A 361 -10.58 -17.09 -6.55
CA VAL A 361 -9.23 -17.57 -6.86
C VAL A 361 -8.66 -18.35 -5.68
N ASN A 362 -8.81 -17.85 -4.44
CA ASN A 362 -8.37 -18.50 -3.22
C ASN A 362 -9.02 -19.88 -3.03
N HIS A 363 -10.30 -20.03 -3.40
CA HIS A 363 -10.97 -21.33 -3.42
C HIS A 363 -10.33 -22.28 -4.45
N ALA A 364 -10.05 -21.77 -5.66
CA ALA A 364 -9.44 -22.56 -6.72
C ALA A 364 -8.00 -23.01 -6.38
N VAL A 365 -7.14 -22.09 -5.92
CA VAL A 365 -5.74 -22.42 -5.58
C VAL A 365 -5.66 -23.28 -4.31
N GLY A 366 -6.55 -23.06 -3.34
CA GLY A 366 -6.64 -23.88 -2.14
C GLY A 366 -7.01 -25.34 -2.44
N ALA A 367 -7.88 -25.58 -3.43
CA ALA A 367 -8.21 -26.94 -3.89
C ALA A 367 -7.00 -27.69 -4.50
N LEU A 368 -6.00 -26.96 -4.98
CA LEU A 368 -4.74 -27.51 -5.50
C LEU A 368 -3.63 -27.60 -4.46
N GLY A 369 -3.86 -27.14 -3.22
CA GLY A 369 -2.84 -27.03 -2.18
C GLY A 369 -1.75 -26.00 -2.51
N ILE A 370 -2.02 -25.05 -3.41
CA ILE A 370 -1.09 -23.96 -3.71
C ILE A 370 -1.18 -22.94 -2.58
N SER A 371 -0.03 -22.55 -2.03
CA SER A 371 0.01 -21.53 -0.98
C SER A 371 -0.48 -20.18 -1.52
N ARG A 372 -1.32 -19.50 -0.74
CA ARG A 372 -1.76 -18.13 -1.03
C ARG A 372 -0.61 -17.11 -0.96
N GLU A 373 0.53 -17.51 -0.41
CA GLU A 373 1.79 -16.74 -0.44
C GLU A 373 2.32 -16.49 -1.85
N ALA A 374 1.92 -17.32 -2.82
CA ALA A 374 2.28 -17.12 -4.21
C ALA A 374 1.52 -15.95 -4.87
N GLU A 375 0.58 -15.31 -4.19
CA GLU A 375 -0.11 -14.12 -4.68
C GLU A 375 0.80 -12.88 -4.63
N VAL A 376 1.01 -12.24 -5.77
CA VAL A 376 1.64 -10.92 -5.85
C VAL A 376 0.62 -9.87 -5.39
N ARG A 377 0.92 -9.19 -4.29
CA ARG A 377 0.05 -8.16 -3.68
C ARG A 377 0.82 -6.92 -3.28
N ARG A 378 0.21 -5.74 -3.40
CA ARG A 378 0.88 -4.46 -3.08
C ARG A 378 1.27 -4.33 -1.60
N ASP A 379 0.51 -4.92 -0.71
CA ASP A 379 0.72 -4.91 0.73
C ASP A 379 1.76 -5.94 1.21
N GLN A 380 2.39 -6.69 0.31
CA GLN A 380 3.38 -7.72 0.62
C GLN A 380 4.63 -7.61 -0.28
N PRO A 381 5.78 -8.16 0.18
CA PRO A 381 6.92 -8.42 -0.69
C PRO A 381 6.56 -9.33 -1.88
N LEU A 382 7.39 -9.30 -2.93
CA LEU A 382 7.24 -10.21 -4.06
C LEU A 382 7.47 -11.67 -3.57
N PRO A 383 6.60 -12.64 -3.92
CA PRO A 383 6.78 -14.03 -3.50
C PRO A 383 8.06 -14.67 -4.05
N VAL A 384 8.72 -15.50 -3.23
CA VAL A 384 10.00 -16.17 -3.56
C VAL A 384 9.76 -17.59 -4.11
N CYS A 385 8.74 -17.77 -4.96
CA CYS A 385 8.41 -19.07 -5.55
C CYS A 385 8.48 -19.04 -7.08
N SER A 386 8.63 -20.20 -7.72
CA SER A 386 8.77 -20.31 -9.18
C SER A 386 7.45 -20.07 -9.93
N SER A 387 6.32 -20.25 -9.25
CA SER A 387 4.98 -19.99 -9.77
C SER A 387 4.33 -18.93 -8.89
N ILE A 388 4.03 -17.77 -9.46
CA ILE A 388 3.37 -16.66 -8.77
C ILE A 388 2.12 -16.29 -9.53
N TYR A 389 1.06 -15.89 -8.82
CA TYR A 389 -0.18 -15.46 -9.44
C TYR A 389 -0.58 -14.07 -8.94
N ARG A 390 -1.51 -13.44 -9.62
CA ARG A 390 -2.06 -12.15 -9.24
C ARG A 390 -3.53 -12.06 -9.58
N VAL A 391 -4.24 -11.28 -8.78
CA VAL A 391 -5.66 -10.99 -8.98
C VAL A 391 -5.83 -9.49 -9.09
N TYR A 392 -6.28 -9.02 -10.24
CA TYR A 392 -6.55 -7.61 -10.51
C TYR A 392 -7.96 -7.44 -11.06
N LEU A 393 -8.90 -7.08 -10.19
CA LEU A 393 -10.32 -6.89 -10.50
C LEU A 393 -10.94 -8.10 -11.19
N ASP A 394 -11.12 -8.08 -12.50
CA ASP A 394 -11.67 -9.15 -13.33
C ASP A 394 -10.60 -10.06 -13.94
N ASN A 395 -9.31 -9.79 -13.71
CA ASN A 395 -8.18 -10.53 -14.27
C ASN A 395 -7.48 -11.41 -13.24
N PHE A 396 -7.16 -12.63 -13.64
CA PHE A 396 -6.23 -13.53 -12.99
C PHE A 396 -5.03 -13.70 -13.91
N ASP A 397 -3.81 -13.48 -13.43
CA ASP A 397 -2.59 -13.76 -14.19
C ASP A 397 -1.67 -14.69 -13.39
N LEU A 398 -1.02 -15.62 -14.07
CA LEU A 398 -0.07 -16.59 -13.53
C LEU A 398 1.25 -16.46 -14.30
N LEU A 399 2.34 -16.31 -13.57
CA LEU A 399 3.70 -16.32 -14.10
C LEU A 399 4.43 -17.54 -13.57
N GLU A 400 4.95 -18.35 -14.48
CA GLU A 400 5.68 -19.57 -14.16
C GLU A 400 7.10 -19.50 -14.71
N ARG A 401 8.09 -19.44 -13.82
CA ARG A 401 9.50 -19.64 -14.16
C ARG A 401 9.75 -21.13 -14.39
N LYS A 402 10.23 -21.48 -15.58
CA LYS A 402 10.56 -22.85 -16.00
C LYS A 402 11.89 -22.85 -16.74
N ASN A 403 12.58 -23.98 -16.74
CA ASN A 403 13.65 -24.18 -17.71
C ASN A 403 13.08 -24.13 -19.15
N ARG A 404 13.94 -23.83 -20.11
CA ARG A 404 13.52 -23.62 -21.52
C ARG A 404 12.84 -24.83 -22.13
N GLU A 405 13.29 -26.04 -21.83
CA GLU A 405 12.70 -27.28 -22.35
C GLU A 405 11.28 -27.49 -21.84
N ALA A 406 11.05 -27.30 -20.53
CA ALA A 406 9.73 -27.38 -19.92
C ALA A 406 8.82 -26.25 -20.38
N ALA A 407 9.36 -25.04 -20.55
CA ALA A 407 8.61 -23.91 -21.09
C ALA A 407 8.07 -24.20 -22.50
N ALA A 408 8.92 -24.76 -23.36
CA ALA A 408 8.53 -25.16 -24.72
C ALA A 408 7.48 -26.27 -24.73
N LEU A 409 7.55 -27.23 -23.81
CA LEU A 409 6.59 -28.33 -23.70
C LEU A 409 5.19 -27.86 -23.25
N LEU A 410 5.16 -26.95 -22.27
CA LEU A 410 3.91 -26.46 -21.65
C LEU A 410 3.26 -25.32 -22.45
N SER A 411 3.97 -24.75 -23.42
CA SER A 411 3.50 -23.59 -24.18
C SER A 411 2.20 -23.88 -24.91
N GLY A 412 1.19 -23.03 -24.69
CA GLY A 412 -0.15 -23.17 -25.30
C GLY A 412 -1.15 -24.01 -24.51
N GLU A 413 -0.73 -24.67 -23.44
CA GLU A 413 -1.62 -25.44 -22.57
C GLU A 413 -2.21 -24.58 -21.45
N LEU A 414 -3.35 -25.00 -20.90
CA LEU A 414 -3.89 -24.41 -19.67
C LEU A 414 -3.13 -24.98 -18.49
N SER A 415 -2.59 -24.10 -17.65
CA SER A 415 -1.94 -24.51 -16.40
C SER A 415 -2.97 -25.13 -15.44
N ALA A 416 -2.51 -26.01 -14.53
CA ALA A 416 -3.39 -26.63 -13.53
C ALA A 416 -4.19 -25.60 -12.69
N PRO A 417 -3.59 -24.47 -12.23
CA PRO A 417 -4.36 -23.39 -11.58
C PRO A 417 -5.46 -22.80 -12.47
N ALA A 418 -5.18 -22.57 -13.76
CA ALA A 418 -6.17 -22.04 -14.68
C ALA A 418 -7.32 -23.02 -14.95
N VAL A 419 -7.02 -24.33 -15.03
CA VAL A 419 -8.05 -25.38 -15.16
C VAL A 419 -8.96 -25.41 -13.93
N GLN A 420 -8.38 -25.42 -12.73
CA GLN A 420 -9.16 -25.42 -11.50
C GLN A 420 -9.99 -24.14 -11.35
N LEU A 421 -9.41 -22.98 -11.68
CA LEU A 421 -10.13 -21.70 -11.66
C LEU A 421 -11.32 -21.70 -12.62
N ARG A 422 -11.15 -22.23 -13.84
CA ARG A 422 -12.25 -22.39 -14.81
C ARG A 422 -13.35 -23.33 -14.29
N SER A 423 -13.01 -24.38 -13.56
CA SER A 423 -13.99 -25.25 -12.89
C SER A 423 -14.82 -24.45 -11.87
N VAL A 424 -14.16 -23.71 -11.00
CA VAL A 424 -14.85 -22.88 -9.98
C VAL A 424 -15.71 -21.81 -10.65
N TYR A 425 -15.23 -21.18 -11.73
CA TYR A 425 -16.04 -20.25 -12.50
C TYR A 425 -17.29 -20.89 -13.08
N GLN A 426 -17.18 -22.11 -13.62
CA GLN A 426 -18.31 -22.83 -14.16
C GLN A 426 -19.34 -23.15 -13.06
N ASP A 427 -18.88 -23.56 -11.87
CA ASP A 427 -19.76 -23.87 -10.73
C ASP A 427 -20.49 -22.62 -10.20
N LEU A 428 -19.91 -21.43 -10.38
CA LEU A 428 -20.45 -20.14 -9.94
C LEU A 428 -21.12 -19.33 -11.06
N ASP A 429 -21.31 -19.90 -12.26
CA ASP A 429 -21.83 -19.23 -13.45
C ASP A 429 -21.05 -17.94 -13.83
N VAL A 430 -19.74 -17.91 -13.58
CA VAL A 430 -18.84 -16.80 -13.93
C VAL A 430 -18.33 -16.99 -15.37
N PRO A 431 -18.68 -16.09 -16.31
CA PRO A 431 -18.28 -16.23 -17.70
C PRO A 431 -16.82 -15.78 -17.95
N VAL A 432 -16.03 -16.65 -18.55
CA VAL A 432 -14.67 -16.34 -19.02
C VAL A 432 -14.70 -15.65 -20.38
N ASN A 433 -13.81 -14.68 -20.58
CA ASN A 433 -13.58 -14.02 -21.85
C ASN A 433 -12.48 -14.73 -22.65
N GLU A 434 -12.86 -15.79 -23.36
CA GLU A 434 -11.93 -16.63 -24.13
C GLU A 434 -11.06 -15.85 -25.13
N LYS A 435 -11.52 -14.72 -25.66
CA LYS A 435 -10.72 -13.89 -26.59
C LYS A 435 -9.52 -13.20 -25.92
N LYS A 436 -9.58 -13.00 -24.61
CA LYS A 436 -8.51 -12.40 -23.82
C LYS A 436 -7.74 -13.41 -22.97
N SER A 437 -8.16 -14.68 -23.00
CA SER A 437 -7.46 -15.73 -22.27
C SER A 437 -6.09 -15.99 -22.90
N VAL A 438 -5.06 -16.09 -22.06
CA VAL A 438 -3.69 -16.42 -22.47
C VAL A 438 -3.33 -17.76 -21.84
N LYS A 439 -2.86 -18.71 -22.65
CA LYS A 439 -2.58 -20.09 -22.24
C LYS A 439 -1.09 -20.36 -22.33
N ALA A 440 -0.39 -20.25 -21.21
CA ALA A 440 1.04 -20.50 -21.07
C ALA A 440 1.85 -19.99 -22.28
N GLN A 441 1.89 -18.68 -22.49
CA GLN A 441 2.62 -18.06 -23.59
C GLN A 441 3.91 -17.40 -23.09
N LEU A 442 4.97 -17.43 -23.91
CA LEU A 442 6.21 -16.68 -23.64
C LEU A 442 5.99 -15.16 -23.71
N VAL A 443 5.02 -14.71 -24.49
CA VAL A 443 4.67 -13.29 -24.59
C VAL A 443 3.22 -13.11 -24.19
N GLY A 444 2.97 -12.31 -23.16
CA GLY A 444 1.65 -12.07 -22.59
C GLY A 444 1.41 -10.61 -22.26
N GLU A 445 0.15 -10.19 -22.32
CA GLU A 445 -0.27 -8.88 -21.82
C GLU A 445 -0.73 -9.01 -20.37
N MET A 446 -0.26 -8.11 -19.51
CA MET A 446 -0.66 -8.07 -18.11
C MET A 446 -0.77 -6.62 -17.62
N GLN A 447 -1.93 -6.25 -17.06
CA GLN A 447 -2.24 -4.90 -16.57
C GLN A 447 -1.89 -3.78 -17.58
N GLY A 448 -2.02 -4.08 -18.87
CA GLY A 448 -1.67 -3.18 -19.95
C GLY A 448 -0.17 -3.02 -20.26
N GLY A 449 0.71 -3.84 -19.67
CA GLY A 449 2.10 -4.04 -20.11
C GLY A 449 2.28 -5.32 -20.90
N LEU A 450 3.39 -5.42 -21.62
CA LEU A 450 3.82 -6.60 -22.36
C LEU A 450 4.96 -7.28 -21.60
N VAL A 451 4.73 -8.52 -21.19
CA VAL A 451 5.75 -9.40 -20.60
C VAL A 451 6.30 -10.29 -21.70
N ASP A 452 7.62 -10.29 -21.87
CA ASP A 452 8.35 -11.18 -22.75
C ASP A 452 9.24 -12.08 -21.89
N GLY A 453 8.78 -13.30 -21.65
CA GLY A 453 9.43 -14.27 -20.77
C GLY A 453 10.70 -14.90 -21.33
N HIS A 454 10.92 -14.83 -22.65
CA HIS A 454 12.18 -15.26 -23.25
C HIS A 454 13.23 -14.15 -23.19
N GLU A 455 12.90 -12.94 -23.65
CA GLU A 455 13.82 -11.81 -23.53
C GLU A 455 14.00 -11.37 -22.07
N GLY A 456 13.06 -11.74 -21.19
CA GLY A 456 13.02 -11.35 -19.80
C GLY A 456 12.76 -9.86 -19.65
N THR A 457 11.81 -9.31 -20.42
CA THR A 457 11.51 -7.88 -20.39
C THR A 457 10.05 -7.62 -20.05
N VAL A 458 9.78 -6.51 -19.35
CA VAL A 458 8.42 -6.00 -19.13
C VAL A 458 8.36 -4.56 -19.62
N SER A 459 7.53 -4.30 -20.63
CA SER A 459 7.50 -3.03 -21.34
C SER A 459 6.07 -2.46 -21.48
N PRO A 460 5.91 -1.14 -21.66
CA PRO A 460 4.63 -0.55 -22.02
C PRO A 460 4.21 -1.00 -23.43
N LYS A 461 2.89 -1.01 -23.68
CA LYS A 461 2.39 -1.36 -25.01
C LYS A 461 2.87 -0.39 -26.10
N PRO A 462 3.33 -0.88 -27.26
CA PRO A 462 3.82 -0.03 -28.34
C PRO A 462 2.84 1.05 -28.82
N ASP A 463 1.53 0.75 -28.89
CA ASP A 463 0.50 1.71 -29.31
C ASP A 463 0.34 2.87 -28.33
N LYS A 464 0.46 2.57 -27.02
CA LYS A 464 0.44 3.58 -25.96
C LYS A 464 1.71 4.43 -26.00
N VAL A 465 2.88 3.80 -26.18
CA VAL A 465 4.15 4.53 -26.30
C VAL A 465 4.08 5.51 -27.48
N ALA A 466 3.73 5.03 -28.68
CA ALA A 466 3.61 5.89 -29.85
C ALA A 466 2.64 7.06 -29.61
N ARG A 467 1.49 6.82 -28.96
CA ARG A 467 0.51 7.85 -28.63
C ARG A 467 1.08 8.94 -27.73
N TYR A 468 1.73 8.56 -26.63
CA TYR A 468 2.21 9.54 -25.64
C TYR A 468 3.47 10.27 -26.11
N LEU A 469 4.37 9.60 -26.84
CA LEU A 469 5.52 10.26 -27.47
C LEU A 469 5.08 11.26 -28.54
N ARG A 470 4.06 10.94 -29.33
CA ARG A 470 3.46 11.90 -30.27
C ARG A 470 2.88 13.12 -29.55
N GLY A 471 2.15 12.91 -28.46
CA GLY A 471 1.62 14.00 -27.63
C GLY A 471 2.72 14.89 -27.04
N ALA A 472 3.77 14.28 -26.49
CA ALA A 472 4.94 15.00 -25.96
C ALA A 472 5.71 15.77 -27.05
N TRP A 473 5.86 15.17 -28.25
CA TRP A 473 6.44 15.86 -29.40
C TRP A 473 5.61 17.09 -29.82
N CYS A 474 4.28 16.96 -29.88
CA CYS A 474 3.41 18.08 -30.22
C CYS A 474 3.54 19.23 -29.21
N LEU A 475 3.65 18.91 -27.91
CA LEU A 475 3.90 19.91 -26.87
C LEU A 475 5.30 20.53 -26.98
N LEU A 476 6.32 19.73 -27.32
CA LEU A 476 7.67 20.21 -27.58
C LEU A 476 7.73 21.20 -28.75
N GLN A 477 6.92 21.00 -29.79
CA GLN A 477 6.78 21.94 -30.92
C GLN A 477 5.82 23.11 -30.64
N SER A 478 5.08 23.09 -29.54
CA SER A 478 4.09 24.10 -29.20
C SER A 478 4.69 25.21 -28.33
N GLY A 479 4.34 26.48 -28.62
CA GLY A 479 4.68 27.59 -27.73
C GLY A 479 3.74 27.76 -26.53
N ARG A 480 2.57 27.08 -26.55
CA ARG A 480 1.52 27.20 -25.52
C ARG A 480 0.80 25.88 -25.31
N SER A 481 0.27 25.66 -24.10
CA SER A 481 -0.58 24.51 -23.76
C SER A 481 -1.70 24.92 -22.80
N ASP A 482 -2.77 24.12 -22.76
CA ASP A 482 -3.77 24.16 -21.70
C ASP A 482 -3.55 23.02 -20.70
N LEU A 483 -4.12 23.17 -19.50
CA LEU A 483 -3.98 22.20 -18.41
C LEU A 483 -4.31 20.77 -18.85
N LYS A 484 -5.36 20.61 -19.64
CA LYS A 484 -5.83 19.32 -20.14
C LYS A 484 -4.75 18.57 -20.93
N ARG A 485 -4.14 19.21 -21.92
CA ARG A 485 -3.17 18.55 -22.81
C ARG A 485 -1.89 18.18 -22.08
N ILE A 486 -1.35 19.09 -21.26
CA ILE A 486 -0.14 18.80 -20.49
C ILE A 486 -0.38 17.69 -19.47
N GLN A 487 -1.53 17.64 -18.78
CA GLN A 487 -1.87 16.54 -17.87
C GLN A 487 -2.02 15.20 -18.58
N MET A 488 -2.69 15.16 -19.74
CA MET A 488 -2.82 13.94 -20.53
C MET A 488 -1.45 13.38 -20.95
N VAL A 489 -0.53 14.26 -21.40
CA VAL A 489 0.82 13.85 -21.79
C VAL A 489 1.64 13.43 -20.58
N ALA A 490 1.67 14.23 -19.52
CA ALA A 490 2.43 13.93 -18.30
C ALA A 490 1.96 12.61 -17.65
N GLY A 491 0.65 12.40 -17.53
CA GLY A 491 0.09 11.12 -17.03
C GLY A 491 0.45 9.92 -17.92
N GLY A 492 0.47 10.12 -19.25
CA GLY A 492 0.97 9.13 -20.19
C GLY A 492 2.44 8.79 -19.98
N LEU A 493 3.29 9.80 -19.80
CA LEU A 493 4.72 9.63 -19.50
C LEU A 493 4.94 8.94 -18.15
N VAL A 494 4.15 9.25 -17.12
CA VAL A 494 4.18 8.53 -15.83
C VAL A 494 3.86 7.04 -16.02
N TYR A 495 2.88 6.71 -16.86
CA TYR A 495 2.59 5.31 -17.20
C TYR A 495 3.80 4.64 -17.88
N LEU A 496 4.46 5.29 -18.86
CA LEU A 496 5.70 4.77 -19.46
C LEU A 496 6.80 4.59 -18.42
N PHE A 497 7.04 5.62 -17.60
CA PHE A 497 8.15 5.62 -16.64
C PHE A 497 7.89 4.75 -15.41
N SER A 498 6.67 4.22 -15.23
CA SER A 498 6.41 3.20 -14.20
C SER A 498 7.25 1.92 -14.40
N TYR A 499 7.68 1.64 -15.64
CA TYR A 499 8.56 0.53 -16.00
C TYR A 499 10.05 0.84 -15.75
N LYS A 500 10.42 2.10 -15.46
CA LYS A 500 11.75 2.53 -15.01
C LYS A 500 11.64 3.83 -14.23
N ARG A 501 11.27 3.72 -12.94
CA ARG A 501 10.80 4.85 -12.11
C ARG A 501 11.76 6.04 -12.03
N CYS A 502 13.07 5.83 -12.13
CA CYS A 502 14.05 6.93 -12.13
C CYS A 502 13.83 7.95 -13.26
N LEU A 503 13.21 7.57 -14.38
CA LEU A 503 12.87 8.49 -15.47
C LEU A 503 11.84 9.56 -15.07
N MET A 504 11.06 9.34 -14.00
CA MET A 504 10.12 10.36 -13.48
C MET A 504 10.82 11.62 -12.99
N SER A 505 12.13 11.56 -12.71
CA SER A 505 12.97 12.73 -12.40
C SER A 505 13.02 13.78 -13.52
N CYS A 506 12.64 13.42 -14.75
CA CYS A 506 12.59 14.32 -15.90
C CYS A 506 11.37 15.26 -15.91
N LEU A 507 10.46 15.21 -14.92
CA LEU A 507 9.15 15.88 -14.98
C LEU A 507 9.01 17.05 -13.98
N ASN A 508 10.09 17.56 -13.39
CA ASN A 508 10.03 18.54 -12.30
C ASN A 508 9.37 19.86 -12.72
N GLU A 509 9.87 20.47 -13.78
CA GLU A 509 9.35 21.72 -14.35
C GLU A 509 7.97 21.50 -15.02
N VAL A 510 7.74 20.33 -15.60
CA VAL A 510 6.42 19.91 -16.11
C VAL A 510 5.37 19.96 -14.98
N TRP A 511 5.69 19.46 -13.78
CA TRP A 511 4.79 19.52 -12.63
C TRP A 511 4.55 20.94 -12.13
N GLN A 512 5.59 21.78 -12.06
CA GLN A 512 5.44 23.20 -11.71
C GLN A 512 4.55 23.92 -12.72
N PHE A 513 4.71 23.63 -14.01
CA PHE A 513 3.87 24.19 -15.06
C PHE A 513 2.41 23.77 -14.93
N ILE A 514 2.13 22.50 -14.66
CA ILE A 514 0.78 21.98 -14.35
C ILE A 514 0.19 22.69 -13.13
N ALA A 515 0.95 22.80 -12.04
CA ALA A 515 0.53 23.44 -10.80
C ALA A 515 0.16 24.92 -11.03
N SER A 516 0.87 25.60 -11.94
CA SER A 516 0.63 27.01 -12.25
C SER A 516 -0.82 27.28 -12.69
N PHE A 517 -1.53 26.32 -13.29
CA PHE A 517 -2.91 26.50 -13.74
C PHE A 517 -3.93 26.57 -12.61
N GLY A 518 -3.59 26.15 -11.38
CA GLY A 518 -4.51 26.16 -10.24
C GLY A 518 -5.80 25.36 -10.48
N GLY A 519 -5.72 24.28 -11.28
CA GLY A 519 -6.88 23.45 -11.65
C GLY A 519 -7.79 24.04 -12.74
N GLN A 520 -7.46 25.19 -13.32
CA GLN A 520 -8.32 25.85 -14.31
C GLN A 520 -8.17 25.21 -15.70
N LEU A 521 -9.26 24.58 -16.17
CA LEU A 521 -9.37 24.05 -17.53
C LEU A 521 -9.71 25.15 -18.55
N GLY A 522 -9.27 24.98 -19.80
CA GLY A 522 -9.56 25.90 -20.91
C GLY A 522 -8.69 27.16 -20.95
N VAL A 523 -7.84 27.38 -19.95
CA VAL A 523 -6.83 28.45 -19.93
C VAL A 523 -5.59 28.00 -20.69
N TRP A 524 -5.08 28.86 -21.56
CA TRP A 524 -3.85 28.62 -22.33
C TRP A 524 -2.69 29.42 -21.75
N LYS A 525 -1.55 28.77 -21.53
CA LYS A 525 -0.33 29.39 -21.01
C LYS A 525 0.88 29.11 -21.93
N PRO A 526 1.86 30.03 -22.00
CA PRO A 526 3.14 29.75 -22.65
C PRO A 526 3.87 28.61 -21.95
N ILE A 527 4.44 27.70 -22.74
CA ILE A 527 5.28 26.61 -22.21
C ILE A 527 6.66 27.21 -21.92
N PRO A 528 7.16 27.14 -20.66
CA PRO A 528 8.52 27.58 -20.33
C PRO A 528 9.59 26.76 -21.05
N GLU A 529 10.74 27.36 -21.32
CA GLU A 529 11.85 26.68 -22.01
C GLU A 529 12.34 25.44 -21.25
N ALA A 530 12.39 25.51 -19.91
CA ALA A 530 12.78 24.38 -19.07
C ALA A 530 11.81 23.18 -19.23
N VAL A 531 10.53 23.44 -19.49
CA VAL A 531 9.54 22.40 -19.79
C VAL A 531 9.77 21.80 -21.17
N HIS A 532 10.21 22.58 -22.16
CA HIS A 532 10.64 22.03 -23.45
C HIS A 532 11.86 21.12 -23.31
N GLU A 533 12.83 21.49 -22.48
CA GLU A 533 14.00 20.66 -22.19
C GLU A 533 13.62 19.35 -21.51
N GLU A 534 12.74 19.40 -20.52
CA GLU A 534 12.21 18.20 -19.86
C GLU A 534 11.43 17.29 -20.80
N LEU A 535 10.56 17.86 -21.65
CA LEU A 535 9.84 17.10 -22.67
C LEU A 535 10.80 16.46 -23.68
N PHE A 536 11.87 17.16 -24.07
CA PHE A 536 12.93 16.58 -24.88
C PHE A 536 13.60 15.40 -24.18
N CYS A 537 13.99 15.55 -22.92
CA CYS A 537 14.60 14.48 -22.13
C CYS A 537 13.68 13.26 -22.00
N CYS A 538 12.39 13.50 -21.75
CA CYS A 538 11.38 12.45 -21.68
C CYS A 538 11.27 11.65 -22.99
N LEU A 539 11.27 12.33 -24.14
CA LEU A 539 11.24 11.68 -25.45
C LEU A 539 12.53 10.91 -25.75
N ALA A 540 13.68 11.51 -25.43
CA ALA A 540 14.98 10.92 -25.70
C ALA A 540 15.23 9.65 -24.86
N LEU A 541 14.82 9.66 -23.59
CA LEU A 541 15.05 8.56 -22.65
C LEU A 541 13.93 7.52 -22.62
N SER A 542 12.80 7.75 -23.31
CA SER A 542 11.67 6.82 -23.31
C SER A 542 11.99 5.36 -23.71
N PRO A 543 12.98 5.05 -24.56
CA PRO A 543 13.34 3.66 -24.84
C PRO A 543 13.87 2.89 -23.62
N LEU A 544 14.36 3.59 -22.58
CA LEU A 544 14.77 2.99 -21.30
C LEU A 544 13.59 2.60 -20.40
N ALA A 545 12.36 2.93 -20.80
CA ALA A 545 11.14 2.66 -20.03
C ALA A 545 10.73 1.17 -20.14
N CYS A 546 11.60 0.28 -19.70
CA CYS A 546 11.43 -1.17 -19.70
C CYS A 546 12.08 -1.77 -18.44
N MET A 547 11.47 -2.81 -17.89
CA MET A 547 12.09 -3.66 -16.87
C MET A 547 12.93 -4.73 -17.56
N ASP A 548 14.13 -4.96 -17.05
CA ASP A 548 14.99 -6.08 -17.44
C ASP A 548 15.03 -7.07 -16.27
N LEU A 549 14.37 -8.21 -16.45
CA LEU A 549 14.27 -9.30 -15.47
C LEU A 549 15.48 -10.25 -15.56
N ARG A 550 16.36 -10.08 -16.56
CA ARG A 550 17.62 -10.81 -16.68
C ARG A 550 18.80 -10.01 -16.12
N ALA A 551 18.56 -8.77 -15.69
CA ALA A 551 19.54 -7.97 -14.98
C ALA A 551 19.83 -8.61 -13.62
N PRO A 552 21.09 -8.97 -13.32
CA PRO A 552 21.43 -9.54 -12.02
C PRO A 552 21.33 -8.47 -10.93
N TYR A 553 21.15 -8.93 -9.69
CA TYR A 553 21.29 -8.05 -8.54
C TYR A 553 22.72 -7.56 -8.37
N ASP A 554 22.86 -6.27 -8.07
CA ASP A 554 24.12 -5.73 -7.55
C ASP A 554 24.25 -6.16 -6.07
N ALA A 555 25.41 -6.72 -5.70
CA ALA A 555 25.71 -7.05 -4.31
C ALA A 555 25.82 -5.79 -3.42
N THR A 556 25.92 -4.62 -4.05
CA THR A 556 25.99 -3.31 -3.41
C THR A 556 24.58 -2.74 -3.24
N VAL A 557 24.15 -2.60 -1.99
CA VAL A 557 22.97 -1.82 -1.65
C VAL A 557 23.38 -0.36 -1.51
N THR A 558 22.69 0.54 -2.20
CA THR A 558 22.87 1.98 -2.03
C THR A 558 21.72 2.57 -1.25
N ALA A 559 22.01 3.53 -0.38
CA ALA A 559 21.01 4.34 0.30
C ALA A 559 21.32 5.80 0.00
N SER A 560 20.32 6.52 -0.49
CA SER A 560 20.44 7.94 -0.80
C SER A 560 19.28 8.70 -0.20
N ASP A 561 19.57 9.87 0.34
CA ASP A 561 18.57 10.83 0.80
C ASP A 561 18.93 12.21 0.23
N ALA A 562 17.92 13.03 -0.04
CA ALA A 562 18.10 14.34 -0.64
C ALA A 562 17.13 15.36 -0.03
N SER A 563 17.65 16.56 0.17
CA SER A 563 16.93 17.75 0.62
C SER A 563 17.12 18.88 -0.39
N GLU A 564 16.41 20.00 -0.19
CA GLU A 564 16.60 21.22 -1.00
C GLU A 564 18.03 21.79 -0.92
N THR A 565 18.80 21.43 0.11
CA THR A 565 20.15 21.97 0.36
C THR A 565 21.30 21.03 0.00
N GLY A 566 21.00 19.75 -0.27
CA GLY A 566 22.03 18.74 -0.54
C GLY A 566 21.49 17.32 -0.42
N GLY A 567 22.29 16.33 -0.82
CA GLY A 567 21.96 14.92 -0.70
C GLY A 567 23.14 14.09 -0.22
N GLY A 568 22.83 12.99 0.46
CA GLY A 568 23.78 11.97 0.89
C GLY A 568 23.60 10.71 0.07
N LEU A 569 24.70 10.02 -0.21
CA LEU A 569 24.72 8.70 -0.80
C LEU A 569 25.67 7.84 0.02
N SER A 570 25.21 6.69 0.47
CA SER A 570 26.02 5.63 1.05
C SER A 570 25.83 4.35 0.26
N PHE A 571 26.81 3.46 0.36
CA PHE A 571 26.76 2.13 -0.23
C PHE A 571 27.22 1.10 0.79
N SER A 572 26.68 -0.11 0.70
CA SER A 572 27.04 -1.21 1.57
C SER A 572 28.45 -1.71 1.27
N ALA A 573 29.25 -1.92 2.32
CA ALA A 573 30.55 -2.61 2.19
C ALA A 573 30.42 -4.14 2.19
N GLY A 574 29.31 -4.68 2.73
CA GLY A 574 29.04 -6.11 2.85
C GLY A 574 28.14 -6.41 4.06
N LEU A 575 27.74 -7.67 4.23
CA LEU A 575 27.02 -8.10 5.42
C LEU A 575 27.96 -8.14 6.63
N THR A 576 27.51 -7.59 7.76
CA THR A 576 28.15 -7.83 9.05
C THR A 576 27.86 -9.26 9.52
N GLN A 577 28.57 -9.75 10.53
CA GLN A 577 28.23 -11.05 11.14
C GLN A 577 26.77 -11.10 11.61
N PHE A 578 26.25 -9.98 12.12
CA PHE A 578 24.84 -9.85 12.46
C PHE A 578 23.93 -10.03 11.24
N GLY A 579 24.27 -9.42 10.10
CA GLY A 579 23.53 -9.57 8.86
C GLY A 579 23.49 -11.03 8.36
N VAL A 580 24.63 -11.74 8.44
CA VAL A 580 24.72 -13.17 8.12
C VAL A 580 23.85 -14.01 9.08
N ASP A 581 23.92 -13.73 10.38
CA ASP A 581 23.10 -14.43 11.37
C ASP A 581 21.60 -14.12 11.17
N ALA A 582 21.25 -12.89 10.78
CA ALA A 582 19.88 -12.46 10.52
C ALA A 582 19.31 -13.10 9.25
N GLU A 583 20.11 -13.28 8.20
CA GLU A 583 19.72 -14.03 6.99
C GLU A 583 19.30 -15.47 7.34
N SER A 584 20.00 -16.10 8.28
CA SER A 584 19.71 -17.48 8.71
C SER A 584 18.50 -17.61 9.65
N LYS A 585 17.89 -16.50 10.07
CA LYS A 585 16.83 -16.44 11.09
C LYS A 585 15.58 -15.76 10.55
N SER A 586 14.43 -16.07 11.12
CA SER A 586 13.23 -15.26 10.89
C SER A 586 13.42 -13.90 11.59
N VAL A 587 13.43 -12.82 10.81
CA VAL A 587 13.56 -11.46 11.32
C VAL A 587 12.18 -10.99 11.78
N ARG A 588 12.08 -10.53 13.03
CA ARG A 588 10.84 -9.98 13.60
C ARG A 588 10.28 -8.87 12.69
N GLY A 589 9.03 -9.00 12.26
CA GLY A 589 8.35 -8.03 11.37
C GLY A 589 8.45 -8.34 9.87
N LEU A 590 9.39 -9.22 9.45
CA LEU A 590 9.24 -9.96 8.20
C LEU A 590 8.25 -11.09 8.51
N GLY A 591 6.95 -10.76 8.47
CA GLY A 591 5.91 -11.74 8.78
C GLY A 591 6.05 -12.96 7.89
N ASP A 592 5.77 -14.14 8.44
CA ASP A 592 5.48 -15.31 7.62
C ASP A 592 4.29 -14.92 6.74
N ALA A 593 4.57 -14.63 5.46
CA ALA A 593 3.52 -14.48 4.46
C ALA A 593 2.70 -15.75 4.60
N GLY A 594 1.42 -15.62 4.87
CA GLY A 594 0.59 -16.78 5.18
C GLY A 594 -0.86 -16.37 5.05
N ASP A 595 -1.70 -17.40 4.90
CA ASP A 595 -3.14 -17.32 4.62
C ASP A 595 -3.87 -16.07 5.14
N ASP A 596 -4.70 -15.49 4.28
CA ASP A 596 -5.42 -14.24 4.44
C ASP A 596 -6.58 -14.31 5.47
N ASP A 597 -6.78 -15.49 6.05
CA ASP A 597 -7.81 -15.85 7.02
C ASP A 597 -7.40 -15.43 8.45
N ARG A 598 -8.39 -15.08 9.30
CA ARG A 598 -8.21 -14.76 10.73
C ARG A 598 -7.28 -13.58 11.05
N GLN A 599 -7.35 -12.52 10.25
CA GLN A 599 -6.65 -11.27 10.51
C GLN A 599 -7.10 -10.61 11.82
N VAL A 600 -6.14 -10.06 12.56
CA VAL A 600 -6.35 -9.38 13.84
C VAL A 600 -6.29 -7.87 13.66
N LEU A 601 -7.25 -7.15 14.22
CA LEU A 601 -7.18 -5.70 14.45
C LEU A 601 -7.01 -5.47 15.96
N VAL A 602 -6.07 -4.61 16.34
CA VAL A 602 -5.92 -4.22 17.75
C VAL A 602 -6.32 -2.77 17.92
N ILE A 603 -7.17 -2.53 18.92
CA ILE A 603 -7.51 -1.20 19.42
C ILE A 603 -6.91 -1.09 20.81
N SER A 604 -5.72 -0.49 20.90
CA SER A 604 -4.99 -0.35 22.17
C SER A 604 -5.25 1.00 22.79
N LEU A 605 -5.87 0.98 23.96
CA LEU A 605 -6.17 2.15 24.77
C LEU A 605 -5.03 2.38 25.76
N TYR A 606 -4.53 3.62 25.85
CA TYR A 606 -3.37 3.96 26.69
C TYR A 606 -2.19 3.05 26.30
N ASP A 607 -1.89 3.05 24.99
CA ASP A 607 -1.00 2.09 24.36
C ASP A 607 0.44 2.13 24.91
N ASN A 608 0.86 3.32 25.38
CA ASN A 608 2.24 3.63 25.72
C ASN A 608 3.15 3.29 24.52
N ILE A 609 3.96 2.23 24.64
CA ILE A 609 4.97 1.81 23.67
C ILE A 609 4.58 0.50 22.97
N ALA A 610 3.28 0.27 22.73
CA ALA A 610 2.75 -0.87 21.96
C ALA A 610 3.16 -2.26 22.45
N ALA A 611 3.17 -2.49 23.77
CA ALA A 611 3.51 -3.81 24.34
C ALA A 611 2.62 -4.94 23.80
N CYS A 612 1.33 -4.65 23.58
CA CYS A 612 0.39 -5.62 23.02
C CYS A 612 0.75 -5.99 21.57
N ARG A 613 1.17 -5.02 20.75
CA ARG A 613 1.65 -5.27 19.39
C ARG A 613 2.88 -6.15 19.38
N VAL A 614 3.87 -5.82 20.22
CA VAL A 614 5.11 -6.59 20.32
C VAL A 614 4.83 -8.04 20.73
N ALA A 615 3.91 -8.26 21.67
CA ALA A 615 3.50 -9.60 22.07
C ALA A 615 2.84 -10.37 20.92
N LEU A 616 2.00 -9.72 20.12
CA LEU A 616 1.37 -10.33 18.95
C LEU A 616 2.39 -10.70 17.86
N ASP A 617 3.39 -9.87 17.61
CA ASP A 617 4.48 -10.18 16.69
C ASP A 617 5.29 -11.39 17.19
N VAL A 618 5.54 -11.51 18.49
CA VAL A 618 6.20 -12.69 19.10
C VAL A 618 5.36 -13.97 18.94
N LEU A 619 4.04 -13.86 19.01
CA LEU A 619 3.12 -14.97 18.75
C LEU A 619 2.99 -15.33 17.27
N GLY A 620 3.58 -14.55 16.35
CA GLY A 620 3.35 -14.69 14.92
C GLY A 620 1.90 -14.35 14.51
N ALA A 621 1.20 -13.54 15.29
CA ALA A 621 -0.17 -13.16 15.00
C ALA A 621 -0.23 -12.20 13.79
N LYS A 622 -1.21 -12.42 12.91
CA LYS A 622 -1.39 -11.62 11.70
C LYS A 622 -2.16 -10.34 12.00
N VAL A 623 -1.43 -9.31 12.43
CA VAL A 623 -2.00 -8.00 12.73
C VAL A 623 -2.22 -7.22 11.42
N SER A 624 -3.48 -7.16 10.98
CA SER A 624 -3.91 -6.37 9.81
C SER A 624 -3.96 -4.87 10.07
N GLY A 625 -4.07 -4.47 11.34
CA GLY A 625 -4.11 -3.08 11.75
C GLY A 625 -3.81 -2.94 13.24
N TYR A 626 -3.14 -1.83 13.58
CA TYR A 626 -2.89 -1.44 14.96
C TYR A 626 -3.36 -0.01 15.16
N ILE A 627 -4.23 0.18 16.16
CA ILE A 627 -4.77 1.48 16.52
C ILE A 627 -4.30 1.80 17.93
N ALA A 628 -3.46 2.82 18.05
CA ALA A 628 -2.89 3.27 19.32
C ALA A 628 -3.58 4.55 19.77
N VAL A 629 -4.29 4.47 20.90
CA VAL A 629 -4.82 5.66 21.59
C VAL A 629 -3.80 6.08 22.63
N GLU A 630 -2.97 7.07 22.29
CA GLU A 630 -1.83 7.51 23.10
C GLU A 630 -1.58 9.01 22.94
N PRO A 631 -1.78 9.82 24.00
CA PRO A 631 -1.50 11.26 23.93
C PRO A 631 0.00 11.58 23.88
N ASP A 632 0.86 10.77 24.52
CA ASP A 632 2.29 11.05 24.66
C ASP A 632 3.01 10.97 23.30
N VAL A 633 3.68 12.06 22.91
CA VAL A 633 4.35 12.17 21.60
C VAL A 633 5.60 11.28 21.54
N SER A 634 6.30 11.13 22.67
CA SER A 634 7.53 10.34 22.74
C SER A 634 7.23 8.85 22.62
N ALA A 635 6.18 8.39 23.29
CA ALA A 635 5.68 7.02 23.19
C ALA A 635 5.19 6.72 21.76
N ARG A 636 4.42 7.64 21.15
CA ARG A 636 4.01 7.51 19.74
C ARG A 636 5.18 7.42 18.77
N ARG A 637 6.27 8.16 19.01
CA ARG A 637 7.48 8.08 18.18
C ARG A 637 8.12 6.69 18.22
N VAL A 638 8.18 6.08 19.41
CA VAL A 638 8.65 4.69 19.56
C VAL A 638 7.77 3.73 18.76
N VAL A 639 6.44 3.85 18.91
CA VAL A 639 5.49 3.01 18.19
C VAL A 639 5.57 3.21 16.67
N GLU A 640 5.61 4.46 16.19
CA GLU A 640 5.67 4.80 14.76
C GLU A 640 6.96 4.30 14.10
N SER A 641 8.10 4.44 14.79
CA SER A 641 9.39 3.96 14.29
C SER A 641 9.44 2.44 14.10
N SER A 642 8.72 1.71 14.95
CA SER A 642 8.65 0.24 14.89
C SER A 642 7.51 -0.25 14.00
N PHE A 643 6.42 0.51 13.94
CA PHE A 643 5.13 0.13 13.36
C PHE A 643 4.52 1.31 12.58
N ALA A 644 5.14 1.65 11.46
CA ALA A 644 4.79 2.83 10.63
C ALA A 644 3.33 2.86 10.15
N SER A 645 2.63 1.72 10.08
CA SER A 645 1.22 1.63 9.68
C SER A 645 0.21 1.87 10.82
N THR A 646 0.69 2.20 12.03
CA THR A 646 -0.16 2.43 13.20
C THR A 646 -1.06 3.65 13.02
N LEU A 647 -2.35 3.51 13.33
CA LEU A 647 -3.28 4.64 13.40
C LEU A 647 -3.27 5.22 14.81
N PHE A 648 -2.92 6.50 14.93
CA PHE A 648 -2.89 7.19 16.22
C PHE A 648 -4.17 7.99 16.48
N VAL A 649 -4.69 7.86 17.70
CA VAL A 649 -5.75 8.72 18.26
C VAL A 649 -5.19 9.38 19.51
N GLN A 650 -5.43 10.67 19.70
CA GLN A 650 -4.82 11.39 20.82
C GLN A 650 -5.45 11.01 22.15
N SER A 651 -6.77 10.84 22.18
CA SER A 651 -7.50 10.56 23.41
C SER A 651 -8.66 9.59 23.15
N VAL A 652 -9.02 8.82 24.17
CA VAL A 652 -10.08 7.81 24.05
C VAL A 652 -11.46 8.44 23.84
N GLU A 653 -11.66 9.64 24.37
CA GLU A 653 -12.87 10.44 24.24
C GLU A 653 -13.14 10.87 22.78
N GLU A 654 -12.10 10.96 21.94
CA GLU A 654 -12.22 11.25 20.50
C GLU A 654 -12.76 10.04 19.70
N VAL A 655 -12.69 8.84 20.28
CA VAL A 655 -13.18 7.62 19.62
C VAL A 655 -14.70 7.60 19.64
N SER A 656 -15.31 7.95 18.52
CA SER A 656 -16.76 8.04 18.33
C SER A 656 -17.32 6.87 17.51
N ASP A 657 -18.65 6.78 17.41
CA ASP A 657 -19.34 5.90 16.45
C ASP A 657 -18.83 6.07 15.01
N SER A 658 -18.51 7.30 14.60
CA SER A 658 -18.00 7.55 13.25
C SER A 658 -16.57 7.03 13.08
N THR A 659 -15.76 7.14 14.13
CA THR A 659 -14.36 6.69 14.15
C THR A 659 -14.30 5.17 14.03
N VAL A 660 -15.00 4.43 14.89
CA VAL A 660 -14.99 2.96 14.89
C VAL A 660 -15.62 2.39 13.62
N ARG A 661 -16.67 3.04 13.09
CA ARG A 661 -17.22 2.68 11.77
C ARG A 661 -16.20 2.85 10.65
N GLY A 662 -15.44 3.94 10.67
CA GLY A 662 -14.35 4.16 9.72
C GLY A 662 -13.31 3.03 9.77
N TRP A 663 -12.94 2.61 10.98
CA TRP A 663 -12.05 1.46 11.17
C TRP A 663 -12.66 0.16 10.65
N ALA A 664 -13.96 -0.09 10.87
CA ALA A 664 -14.64 -1.28 10.34
C ALA A 664 -14.67 -1.29 8.80
N CYS A 665 -14.83 -0.12 8.18
CA CYS A 665 -14.74 0.01 6.72
C CYS A 665 -13.30 -0.19 6.21
N GLN A 666 -12.29 0.24 6.97
CA GLN A 666 -10.89 0.11 6.61
C GLN A 666 -10.36 -1.32 6.79
N PHE A 667 -10.73 -1.97 7.90
CA PHE A 667 -10.29 -3.31 8.31
C PHE A 667 -11.42 -4.33 8.16
N SER A 668 -12.12 -4.30 7.03
CA SER A 668 -13.26 -5.19 6.75
C SER A 668 -12.89 -6.68 6.69
N ARG A 669 -11.60 -7.00 6.64
CA ARG A 669 -11.05 -8.36 6.67
C ARG A 669 -10.76 -8.87 8.09
N ALA A 670 -10.75 -7.99 9.09
CA ALA A 670 -10.46 -8.39 10.46
C ALA A 670 -11.60 -9.28 10.98
N GLU A 671 -11.24 -10.50 11.37
CA GLU A 671 -12.15 -11.49 11.96
C GLU A 671 -11.99 -11.54 13.49
N CYS A 672 -10.90 -10.96 14.01
CA CYS A 672 -10.61 -10.88 15.43
C CYS A 672 -10.25 -9.44 15.79
N ILE A 673 -10.98 -8.85 16.74
CA ILE A 673 -10.71 -7.51 17.26
C ILE A 673 -10.26 -7.62 18.70
N ILE A 674 -9.05 -7.16 19.01
CA ILE A 674 -8.54 -7.10 20.39
C ILE A 674 -8.64 -5.67 20.89
N VAL A 675 -9.53 -5.43 21.85
CA VAL A 675 -9.56 -4.19 22.61
C VAL A 675 -8.62 -4.35 23.80
N SER A 676 -7.39 -3.82 23.67
CA SER A 676 -6.38 -3.88 24.72
C SER A 676 -6.32 -2.57 25.51
N SER A 677 -5.95 -2.62 26.78
CA SER A 677 -5.77 -1.42 27.60
C SER A 677 -4.71 -1.61 28.67
N SER A 678 -3.81 -0.64 28.80
CA SER A 678 -2.85 -0.56 29.91
C SER A 678 -3.27 0.55 30.86
N LEU A 679 -3.92 0.21 31.97
CA LEU A 679 -4.46 1.22 32.89
C LEU A 679 -3.32 2.04 33.54
N PRO A 680 -3.24 3.37 33.32
CA PRO A 680 -2.20 4.19 33.92
C PRO A 680 -2.49 4.36 35.42
N LEU A 681 -1.55 3.94 36.26
CA LEU A 681 -1.62 4.16 37.71
C LEU A 681 -0.52 5.14 38.12
N SER A 682 -0.81 6.43 38.01
CA SER A 682 -0.08 7.46 38.75
C SER A 682 -1.08 8.19 39.66
N GLY A 683 -0.86 8.09 40.97
CA GLY A 683 -1.71 8.64 42.03
C GLY A 683 -1.72 10.17 42.13
N THR A 684 -1.63 10.88 41.01
CA THR A 684 -1.74 12.34 40.90
C THR A 684 -2.93 12.70 40.02
N SER A 685 -4.13 12.66 40.63
CA SER A 685 -5.27 13.56 40.40
C SER A 685 -5.70 13.97 38.96
N MET A 686 -5.47 13.20 37.90
CA MET A 686 -5.96 13.57 36.56
C MET A 686 -6.86 12.53 35.87
N PHE A 687 -6.87 11.26 36.29
CA PHE A 687 -7.79 10.25 35.77
C PHE A 687 -8.49 9.53 36.92
N ASN A 688 -9.81 9.68 37.03
CA ASN A 688 -10.60 8.86 37.94
C ASN A 688 -10.61 7.43 37.39
N ASP A 689 -10.24 6.43 38.20
CA ASP A 689 -10.22 5.00 37.82
C ASP A 689 -11.56 4.52 37.23
N CYS A 690 -12.68 5.13 37.63
CA CYS A 690 -14.01 4.83 37.08
C CYS A 690 -14.21 5.27 35.63
N HIS A 691 -13.49 6.29 35.16
CA HIS A 691 -13.57 6.81 33.79
C HIS A 691 -12.93 5.84 32.80
N VAL A 692 -11.74 5.33 33.11
CA VAL A 692 -11.02 4.44 32.18
C VAL A 692 -11.77 3.12 31.95
N GLN A 693 -12.47 2.64 32.98
CA GLN A 693 -13.29 1.42 32.92
C GLN A 693 -14.53 1.58 32.03
N SER A 694 -15.21 2.73 32.11
CA SER A 694 -16.36 3.01 31.23
C SER A 694 -15.91 3.10 29.77
N GLU A 695 -14.69 3.59 29.52
CA GLU A 695 -14.16 3.70 28.17
C GLU A 695 -13.84 2.35 27.54
N VAL A 696 -13.19 1.41 28.24
CA VAL A 696 -12.95 0.05 27.70
C VAL A 696 -14.27 -0.62 27.28
N SER A 697 -15.28 -0.57 28.15
CA SER A 697 -16.59 -1.17 27.86
C SER A 697 -17.36 -0.43 26.76
N ARG A 698 -17.21 0.89 26.68
CA ARG A 698 -17.76 1.71 25.58
C ARG A 698 -17.12 1.33 24.25
N ILE A 699 -15.79 1.24 24.19
CA ILE A 699 -15.06 0.85 22.97
C ILE A 699 -15.39 -0.58 22.57
N ARG A 700 -15.44 -1.53 23.52
CA ARG A 700 -15.91 -2.89 23.27
C ARG A 700 -17.31 -2.89 22.64
N GLY A 701 -18.27 -2.16 23.20
CA GLY A 701 -19.63 -2.09 22.68
C GLY A 701 -19.70 -1.44 21.29
N LEU A 702 -18.84 -0.45 21.00
CA LEU A 702 -18.71 0.11 19.66
C LEU A 702 -18.12 -0.92 18.68
N SER A 703 -17.12 -1.70 19.09
CA SER A 703 -16.55 -2.76 18.27
C SER A 703 -17.57 -3.87 17.97
N GLU A 704 -18.32 -4.34 18.98
CA GLU A 704 -19.41 -5.31 18.79
C GLU A 704 -20.50 -4.79 17.83
N LYS A 705 -20.78 -3.49 17.88
CA LYS A 705 -21.77 -2.84 17.00
C LYS A 705 -21.28 -2.72 15.55
N TYR A 706 -20.02 -2.35 15.33
CA TYR A 706 -19.49 -1.99 14.02
C TYR A 706 -18.69 -3.10 13.33
N PHE A 707 -18.26 -4.13 14.06
CA PHE A 707 -17.65 -5.35 13.53
C PHE A 707 -18.53 -6.59 13.82
N PRO A 708 -19.79 -6.64 13.36
CA PRO A 708 -20.70 -7.74 13.69
C PRO A 708 -20.27 -9.11 13.13
N TRP A 709 -19.27 -9.14 12.25
CA TRP A 709 -18.69 -10.36 11.67
C TRP A 709 -17.43 -10.86 12.40
N ALA A 710 -16.92 -10.12 13.38
CA ALA A 710 -15.65 -10.41 14.04
C ALA A 710 -15.86 -10.82 15.51
N ASP A 711 -14.99 -11.69 15.99
CA ASP A 711 -14.89 -12.01 17.41
C ASP A 711 -14.20 -10.87 18.16
N ILE A 712 -14.81 -10.41 19.24
CA ILE A 712 -14.28 -9.30 20.05
C ILE A 712 -13.64 -9.84 21.33
N PHE A 713 -12.33 -9.65 21.45
CA PHE A 713 -11.55 -9.97 22.63
C PHE A 713 -11.17 -8.72 23.41
N VAL A 714 -11.09 -8.87 24.72
CA VAL A 714 -10.68 -7.79 25.64
C VAL A 714 -9.42 -8.25 26.38
N LEU A 715 -8.45 -7.35 26.51
CA LEU A 715 -7.26 -7.56 27.33
C LEU A 715 -6.92 -6.28 28.10
N VAL A 716 -7.21 -6.26 29.40
CA VAL A 716 -6.86 -5.13 30.26
C VAL A 716 -5.78 -5.55 31.25
N GLY A 717 -4.66 -4.82 31.30
CA GLY A 717 -3.56 -5.05 32.22
C GLY A 717 -3.44 -3.95 33.28
N SER A 718 -3.14 -4.32 34.53
CA SER A 718 -2.86 -3.36 35.60
C SER A 718 -1.93 -3.91 36.70
N LEU A 719 -1.54 -3.06 37.66
CA LEU A 719 -0.68 -3.46 38.79
C LEU A 719 -1.35 -4.54 39.64
N SER A 720 -0.57 -5.51 40.14
CA SER A 720 -1.09 -6.51 41.09
C SER A 720 -1.37 -5.93 42.48
N SER A 721 -0.68 -4.85 42.85
CA SER A 721 -0.82 -4.17 44.14
C SER A 721 -2.08 -3.29 44.25
N LEU A 722 -3.08 -3.48 43.40
CA LEU A 722 -4.33 -2.73 43.45
C LEU A 722 -5.10 -3.03 44.73
N SER A 723 -5.71 -1.98 45.31
CA SER A 723 -6.63 -2.17 46.44
C SER A 723 -7.86 -2.98 46.00
N GLU A 724 -8.47 -3.71 46.93
CA GLU A 724 -9.68 -4.51 46.66
C GLU A 724 -10.79 -3.67 46.05
N HIS A 725 -10.97 -2.43 46.52
CA HIS A 725 -11.99 -1.51 46.01
C HIS A 725 -11.75 -1.12 44.55
N VAL A 726 -10.52 -0.78 44.18
CA VAL A 726 -10.17 -0.40 42.80
C VAL A 726 -10.30 -1.62 41.88
N ARG A 727 -9.80 -2.79 42.31
CA ARG A 727 -9.95 -4.06 41.57
C ARG A 727 -11.42 -4.39 41.33
N ALA A 728 -12.27 -4.29 42.37
CA ALA A 728 -13.72 -4.50 42.26
C ALA A 728 -14.41 -3.50 41.34
N SER A 729 -13.91 -2.27 41.23
CA SER A 729 -14.39 -1.31 40.25
C SER A 729 -14.08 -1.78 38.83
N ILE A 730 -12.82 -2.12 38.55
CA ILE A 730 -12.38 -2.56 37.21
C ILE A 730 -13.14 -3.81 36.78
N SER A 731 -13.24 -4.82 37.65
CA SER A 731 -13.98 -6.05 37.35
C SER A 731 -15.45 -5.80 37.04
N ARG A 732 -16.11 -4.84 37.72
CA ARG A 732 -17.49 -4.44 37.40
C ARG A 732 -17.60 -3.70 36.08
N GLY A 733 -16.65 -2.81 35.80
CA GLY A 733 -16.63 -2.05 34.56
C GLY A 733 -16.43 -2.94 33.34
N VAL A 734 -15.43 -3.82 33.37
CA VAL A 734 -15.10 -4.76 32.28
C VAL A 734 -16.08 -5.95 32.22
N GLY A 735 -16.66 -6.32 33.37
CA GLY A 735 -17.58 -7.46 33.52
C GLY A 735 -16.89 -8.82 33.64
N ILE A 736 -15.61 -8.85 34.03
CA ILE A 736 -14.75 -10.04 34.07
C ILE A 736 -13.92 -10.01 35.38
N LEU A 737 -13.55 -11.17 35.92
CA LEU A 737 -12.60 -11.26 37.04
C LEU A 737 -11.17 -11.45 36.52
N PRO A 738 -10.16 -10.81 37.11
CA PRO A 738 -8.79 -10.90 36.62
C PRO A 738 -8.07 -12.17 37.07
N TYR A 739 -6.96 -12.45 36.39
CA TYR A 739 -5.92 -13.34 36.88
C TYR A 739 -4.67 -12.52 37.21
N GLU A 740 -4.01 -12.86 38.32
CA GLU A 740 -2.68 -12.38 38.68
C GLU A 740 -1.62 -13.26 37.99
N LEU A 741 -0.68 -12.61 37.32
CA LEU A 741 0.43 -13.24 36.59
C LEU A 741 1.73 -12.57 36.99
N ASP A 742 2.75 -13.36 37.37
CA ASP A 742 4.13 -12.89 37.48
C ASP A 742 4.96 -13.48 36.33
N ALA A 743 5.83 -12.69 35.72
CA ALA A 743 6.71 -13.14 34.62
C ALA A 743 7.87 -14.03 35.10
N VAL A 744 7.97 -14.27 36.41
CA VAL A 744 8.91 -15.24 36.98
C VAL A 744 8.60 -16.62 36.40
N GLY A 745 9.67 -17.29 35.93
CA GLY A 745 9.57 -18.55 35.18
C GLY A 745 9.70 -18.34 33.67
N ILE A 746 9.34 -17.17 33.14
CA ILE A 746 9.53 -16.85 31.71
C ILE A 746 10.72 -15.92 31.50
N THR A 747 10.95 -14.99 32.43
CA THR A 747 12.04 -14.00 32.36
C THR A 747 12.76 -13.90 33.71
N PRO A 748 14.02 -13.40 33.76
CA PRO A 748 14.74 -13.21 35.01
C PRO A 748 14.27 -11.97 35.82
N CYS A 749 13.14 -11.37 35.47
CA CYS A 749 12.56 -10.19 36.11
C CYS A 749 11.16 -10.49 36.67
N ARG A 750 10.86 -9.98 37.88
CA ARG A 750 9.50 -9.98 38.42
C ARG A 750 8.63 -8.98 37.68
N ARG A 751 7.43 -9.36 37.27
CA ARG A 751 6.43 -8.48 36.66
C ARG A 751 5.02 -8.90 37.03
N CYS A 752 4.73 -8.93 38.32
CA CYS A 752 3.41 -9.27 38.83
C CYS A 752 2.34 -8.25 38.39
N ARG A 753 1.30 -8.69 37.69
CA ARG A 753 0.24 -7.88 37.07
C ARG A 753 -1.10 -8.60 37.13
N LEU A 754 -2.19 -7.84 37.19
CA LEU A 754 -3.56 -8.34 37.04
C LEU A 754 -3.99 -8.17 35.59
N PHE A 755 -4.59 -9.21 35.01
CA PHE A 755 -5.10 -9.21 33.65
C PHE A 755 -6.56 -9.61 33.61
N TRP A 756 -7.40 -8.77 32.99
CA TRP A 756 -8.79 -9.07 32.66
C TRP A 756 -8.89 -9.44 31.17
N PHE A 757 -9.37 -10.64 30.88
CA PHE A 757 -9.55 -11.10 29.51
C PHE A 757 -10.73 -12.06 29.36
N ASN A 758 -11.34 -12.13 28.17
CA ASN A 758 -12.58 -12.87 27.91
C ASN A 758 -12.41 -14.21 27.18
N TRP A 759 -11.18 -14.66 26.91
CA TRP A 759 -10.92 -15.98 26.33
C TRP A 759 -10.69 -17.06 27.40
N LYS A 760 -10.81 -18.32 26.98
CA LYS A 760 -10.59 -19.47 27.85
C LYS A 760 -9.10 -19.79 27.96
N ILE A 761 -8.65 -20.09 29.17
CA ILE A 761 -7.31 -20.62 29.45
C ILE A 761 -7.40 -22.11 29.76
N SER A 762 -6.44 -22.88 29.27
CA SER A 762 -6.25 -24.30 29.53
C SER A 762 -4.99 -24.53 30.34
N THR A 763 -5.00 -25.57 31.17
CA THR A 763 -3.80 -26.01 31.90
C THR A 763 -2.82 -26.67 30.91
N GLU A 764 -1.55 -26.34 31.04
CA GLU A 764 -0.44 -26.92 30.29
C GLU A 764 0.64 -27.44 31.24
N GLU A 765 1.61 -28.19 30.71
CA GLU A 765 2.77 -28.61 31.49
C GLU A 765 3.54 -27.36 31.97
N GLN A 766 3.96 -27.34 33.24
CA GLN A 766 4.66 -26.20 33.87
C GLN A 766 3.85 -24.89 34.01
N VAL A 767 2.52 -24.94 33.86
CA VAL A 767 1.64 -23.79 34.14
C VAL A 767 0.56 -24.18 35.15
N GLU A 768 0.57 -23.55 36.32
CA GLU A 768 -0.45 -23.75 37.34
C GLU A 768 -1.50 -22.64 37.27
N ILE A 769 -2.78 -23.01 37.22
CA ILE A 769 -3.90 -22.07 37.12
C ILE A 769 -4.82 -22.26 38.32
N GLU A 770 -4.89 -21.24 39.17
CA GLU A 770 -5.85 -21.12 40.27
C GLU A 770 -6.98 -20.19 39.83
N LYS A 771 -8.22 -20.68 39.85
CA LYS A 771 -9.39 -19.86 39.50
C LYS A 771 -9.82 -18.97 40.67
N PRO A 772 -10.49 -17.84 40.43
CA PRO A 772 -11.12 -17.06 41.49
C PRO A 772 -12.03 -17.95 42.35
N LEU A 773 -11.93 -17.80 43.68
CA LEU A 773 -12.65 -18.65 44.63
C LEU A 773 -14.15 -18.31 44.69
N THR A 774 -14.50 -17.08 44.37
CA THR A 774 -15.84 -16.50 44.43
C THR A 774 -16.12 -15.66 43.18
N ALA A 775 -17.39 -15.41 42.94
CA ALA A 775 -17.84 -14.51 41.86
C ALA A 775 -17.84 -13.02 42.26
N ARG A 776 -17.22 -12.67 43.39
CA ARG A 776 -17.19 -11.27 43.88
C ARG A 776 -16.21 -10.44 43.04
N ALA A 777 -16.54 -9.19 42.80
CA ALA A 777 -15.79 -8.33 41.89
C ALA A 777 -14.34 -8.06 42.35
N GLU A 778 -14.11 -8.09 43.67
CA GLU A 778 -12.81 -7.96 44.31
C GLU A 778 -11.96 -9.24 44.21
N ASP A 779 -12.50 -10.37 43.78
CA ASP A 779 -11.76 -11.64 43.72
C ASP A 779 -10.89 -11.73 42.44
N TYR A 780 -9.93 -12.65 42.44
CA TYR A 780 -9.03 -12.88 41.31
C TYR A 780 -8.46 -14.31 41.31
N GLY A 781 -8.08 -14.82 40.14
CA GLY A 781 -7.34 -16.07 40.00
C GLY A 781 -5.84 -15.84 39.94
N ARG A 782 -5.03 -16.90 39.91
CA ARG A 782 -3.57 -16.84 39.72
C ARG A 782 -3.11 -17.76 38.61
N ILE A 783 -2.09 -17.34 37.88
CA ILE A 783 -1.36 -18.18 36.94
C ILE A 783 0.12 -18.11 37.28
N ASN A 784 0.71 -19.26 37.59
CA ASN A 784 2.13 -19.40 37.92
C ASN A 784 2.85 -20.18 36.82
N PHE A 785 3.99 -19.66 36.37
CA PHE A 785 4.88 -20.34 35.44
C PHE A 785 5.98 -21.06 36.22
N LEU A 786 6.11 -22.37 36.00
CA LEU A 786 7.11 -23.24 36.64
C LEU A 786 8.28 -23.57 35.70
N LEU A 787 8.45 -22.80 34.62
CA LEU A 787 9.53 -22.99 33.68
C LEU A 787 10.87 -22.57 34.29
N ASP A 788 11.95 -23.26 33.90
CA ASP A 788 13.31 -22.83 34.21
C ASP A 788 13.75 -21.76 33.21
N CYS A 789 14.09 -20.58 33.72
CA CYS A 789 14.50 -19.42 32.92
C CYS A 789 15.94 -19.05 33.26
N PRO A 790 16.93 -19.53 32.47
CA PRO A 790 18.32 -19.12 32.65
C PRO A 790 18.49 -17.64 32.32
N PRO A 791 19.28 -16.88 33.09
CA PRO A 791 19.45 -15.44 32.87
C PRO A 791 20.34 -15.11 31.68
N ASP A 792 21.28 -15.98 31.32
CA ASP A 792 22.34 -15.72 30.33
C ASP A 792 21.84 -15.19 28.97
N PRO A 793 20.73 -15.67 28.38
CA PRO A 793 20.21 -15.14 27.11
C PRO A 793 19.77 -13.68 27.16
N TYR A 794 19.52 -13.14 28.36
CA TYR A 794 19.03 -11.78 28.58
C TYR A 794 20.12 -10.79 29.01
N LEU A 795 21.33 -11.28 29.30
CA LEU A 795 22.41 -10.49 29.87
C LEU A 795 23.50 -10.22 28.83
N THR A 796 24.15 -9.07 28.94
CA THR A 796 25.36 -8.81 28.15
C THR A 796 26.43 -9.86 28.47
N PRO A 797 27.17 -10.39 27.46
CA PRO A 797 28.20 -11.40 27.70
C PRO A 797 29.17 -11.02 28.82
N GLY A 798 29.43 -11.96 29.74
CA GLY A 798 30.29 -11.78 30.90
C GLY A 798 29.61 -11.25 32.17
N TRP A 799 28.35 -10.84 32.09
CA TRP A 799 27.55 -10.41 33.25
C TRP A 799 26.70 -11.54 33.82
N SER A 800 26.51 -11.54 35.14
CA SER A 800 25.61 -12.47 35.83
C SER A 800 24.76 -11.76 36.89
N LEU A 801 23.68 -12.42 37.33
CA LEU A 801 22.84 -11.91 38.42
C LEU A 801 23.64 -11.87 39.73
N ALA A 802 23.76 -10.70 40.34
CA ALA A 802 24.59 -10.52 41.54
C ALA A 802 24.04 -11.28 42.76
N GLY A 803 22.74 -11.54 42.80
CA GLY A 803 22.10 -12.35 43.84
C GLY A 803 22.15 -13.87 43.61
N GLY A 804 22.81 -14.34 42.54
CA GLY A 804 22.80 -15.74 42.13
C GLY A 804 21.64 -16.10 41.19
N ALA A 805 21.65 -17.31 40.64
CA ALA A 805 20.70 -17.76 39.59
C ALA A 805 19.22 -17.78 40.04
N GLU A 806 18.98 -18.03 41.32
CA GLU A 806 17.65 -18.06 41.93
C GLU A 806 17.06 -16.66 42.19
N GLN A 807 17.93 -15.65 42.36
CA GLN A 807 17.48 -14.30 42.69
C GLN A 807 17.09 -13.54 41.41
N LYS A 808 15.80 -13.27 41.25
CA LYS A 808 15.29 -12.50 40.11
C LYS A 808 15.38 -10.99 40.34
N LEU A 809 15.47 -10.23 39.25
CA LEU A 809 15.45 -8.77 39.28
C LEU A 809 14.04 -8.26 39.64
N PRO A 810 13.94 -7.12 40.34
CA PRO A 810 12.65 -6.57 40.69
C PRO A 810 11.96 -5.91 39.48
N THR A 811 10.66 -5.67 39.59
CA THR A 811 9.87 -5.02 38.53
C THR A 811 10.44 -3.68 38.10
N PHE A 812 10.83 -3.57 36.83
CA PHE A 812 11.32 -2.31 36.28
C PHE A 812 10.24 -1.22 36.30
N THR A 813 10.68 -0.03 36.73
CA THR A 813 9.88 1.19 36.84
C THR A 813 10.45 2.26 35.92
N ALA A 814 9.61 3.21 35.51
CA ALA A 814 10.05 4.33 34.68
C ALA A 814 11.07 5.19 35.46
N PRO A 815 12.14 5.66 34.80
CA PRO A 815 13.16 6.48 35.45
C PRO A 815 12.58 7.85 35.85
N GLN A 816 12.75 8.22 37.11
CA GLN A 816 12.31 9.52 37.65
C GLN A 816 13.46 10.19 38.42
N PRO A 817 14.47 10.75 37.72
CA PRO A 817 15.58 11.44 38.37
C PRO A 817 15.07 12.64 39.18
N LYS A 818 15.54 12.77 40.42
CA LYS A 818 15.12 13.81 41.37
C LYS A 818 16.35 14.48 41.98
N ALA A 819 16.21 15.75 42.37
CA ALA A 819 17.27 16.46 43.08
C ALA A 819 17.40 16.01 44.55
N GLN A 820 16.32 15.48 45.13
CA GLN A 820 16.23 15.05 46.53
C GLN A 820 15.41 13.75 46.64
N PRO A 821 15.63 12.94 47.70
CA PRO A 821 14.87 11.72 47.91
C PRO A 821 13.38 12.05 48.17
N GLY A 822 12.49 11.20 47.66
CA GLY A 822 11.05 11.34 47.93
C GLY A 822 10.69 11.08 49.40
N PHE A 823 9.48 11.47 49.81
CA PHE A 823 8.96 11.19 51.15
C PHE A 823 8.72 9.67 51.31
N LEU A 824 9.30 9.06 52.35
CA LEU A 824 9.25 7.62 52.65
C LEU A 824 9.51 6.71 51.43
N PRO A 825 10.75 6.69 50.90
CA PRO A 825 11.09 5.91 49.72
C PRO A 825 10.84 4.41 49.92
N THR A 826 10.07 3.80 49.03
CA THR A 826 9.71 2.37 49.11
C THR A 826 10.95 1.49 49.18
N GLY A 827 11.03 0.62 50.18
CA GLY A 827 12.10 -0.37 50.32
C GLY A 827 13.44 0.16 50.84
N ILE A 828 13.49 1.40 51.35
CA ILE A 828 14.70 1.98 51.95
C ILE A 828 15.17 1.21 53.19
N GLU A 829 14.25 0.62 53.97
CA GLU A 829 14.53 -0.13 55.19
C GLU A 829 15.40 -1.38 54.95
N GLY A 830 15.39 -1.91 53.72
CA GLY A 830 16.18 -3.07 53.32
C GLY A 830 17.47 -2.72 52.57
N CYS A 831 17.86 -1.45 52.52
CA CYS A 831 19.04 -0.98 51.79
C CYS A 831 20.25 -0.81 52.73
N THR A 832 21.42 -1.20 52.25
CA THR A 832 22.70 -0.94 52.95
C THR A 832 23.22 0.47 52.64
N ASP A 833 24.21 0.95 53.38
CA ASP A 833 24.86 2.25 53.11
C ASP A 833 25.42 2.33 51.67
N ARG A 834 25.92 1.19 51.15
CA ARG A 834 26.33 1.06 49.76
C ARG A 834 25.17 1.36 48.82
N ASP A 835 24.04 0.69 48.99
CA ASP A 835 22.90 0.82 48.09
C ASP A 835 22.34 2.26 48.12
N ILE A 836 22.33 2.90 49.29
CA ILE A 836 21.95 4.30 49.45
C ILE A 836 22.93 5.24 48.75
N SER A 837 24.24 4.95 48.76
CA SER A 837 25.23 5.73 48.00
C SER A 837 24.95 5.67 46.51
N TYR A 838 24.81 4.47 45.93
CA TYR A 838 24.51 4.30 44.50
C TYR A 838 23.17 4.96 44.11
N TRP A 839 22.15 4.86 44.97
CA TRP A 839 20.87 5.52 44.75
C TRP A 839 20.98 7.05 44.73
N ARG A 840 21.81 7.62 45.61
CA ARG A 840 22.09 9.05 45.66
C ARG A 840 22.88 9.51 44.43
N ASP A 841 23.91 8.75 44.05
CA ASP A 841 24.79 9.07 42.92
C ASP A 841 24.02 9.03 41.59
N ASP A 842 23.03 8.13 41.47
CA ASP A 842 22.10 8.07 40.33
C ASP A 842 20.89 9.01 40.50
N ARG A 843 21.04 10.10 41.26
CA ARG A 843 20.03 11.16 41.44
C ARG A 843 18.64 10.64 41.82
N TYR A 844 18.60 9.68 42.73
CA TYR A 844 17.36 9.10 43.25
C TYR A 844 16.39 8.59 42.16
N LYS A 845 16.93 8.17 41.01
CA LYS A 845 16.19 7.89 39.76
C LYS A 845 15.16 6.79 39.87
N PHE A 846 15.47 5.72 40.60
CA PHE A 846 14.54 4.61 40.90
C PHE A 846 14.26 4.52 42.40
N ALA A 847 13.34 3.66 42.82
CA ALA A 847 13.15 3.39 44.25
C ALA A 847 14.40 2.71 44.85
N PRO A 848 14.76 2.98 46.13
CA PRO A 848 16.02 2.50 46.73
C PRO A 848 16.24 1.00 46.61
N TYR A 849 15.17 0.20 46.69
CA TYR A 849 15.30 -1.26 46.62
C TYR A 849 15.91 -1.75 45.30
N HIS A 850 15.84 -0.99 44.21
CA HIS A 850 16.48 -1.33 42.92
C HIS A 850 18.01 -1.35 43.02
N TYR A 851 18.59 -0.62 43.98
CA TYR A 851 20.03 -0.47 44.13
C TYR A 851 20.65 -1.52 45.07
N ARG A 852 19.84 -2.38 45.68
CA ARG A 852 20.31 -3.50 46.51
C ARG A 852 21.24 -4.38 45.69
N TYR A 853 22.37 -4.79 46.28
CA TYR A 853 23.37 -5.65 45.61
C TYR A 853 22.73 -6.82 44.85
N GLN A 854 21.84 -7.55 45.51
CA GLN A 854 21.14 -8.72 44.95
C GLN A 854 20.21 -8.42 43.76
N HIS A 855 19.88 -7.15 43.50
CA HIS A 855 19.00 -6.69 42.41
C HIS A 855 19.77 -6.06 41.25
N GLY A 856 21.09 -6.23 41.19
CA GLY A 856 21.90 -5.80 40.06
C GLY A 856 22.65 -6.95 39.39
N LEU A 857 23.53 -6.57 38.48
CA LEU A 857 24.40 -7.45 37.71
C LEU A 857 25.84 -7.28 38.18
N ILE A 858 26.60 -8.36 38.14
CA ILE A 858 28.00 -8.39 38.54
C ILE A 858 28.87 -8.87 37.38
N HIS A 859 30.00 -8.20 37.17
CA HIS A 859 31.06 -8.64 36.28
C HIS A 859 32.35 -8.83 37.08
N PRO A 860 33.12 -9.93 36.88
CA PRO A 860 34.32 -10.20 37.66
C PRO A 860 35.38 -9.09 37.64
N ARG A 861 35.45 -8.31 36.55
CA ARG A 861 36.41 -7.21 36.38
C ARG A 861 35.82 -5.81 36.47
N LEU A 862 34.54 -5.64 36.14
CA LEU A 862 33.90 -4.32 35.99
C LEU A 862 33.04 -3.94 37.20
N GLY A 863 32.89 -4.86 38.15
CA GLY A 863 32.11 -4.63 39.36
C GLY A 863 30.61 -4.70 39.10
N TRP A 864 29.84 -4.06 39.99
CA TRP A 864 28.38 -4.14 40.02
C TRP A 864 27.73 -2.98 39.25
N ARG A 865 26.64 -3.27 38.53
CA ARG A 865 25.76 -2.25 37.94
C ARG A 865 24.30 -2.69 37.95
N MET A 866 23.39 -1.76 37.67
CA MET A 866 22.02 -2.11 37.31
C MET A 866 21.94 -2.65 35.87
N ALA A 867 20.89 -3.43 35.60
CA ALA A 867 20.56 -3.82 34.23
C ALA A 867 20.45 -2.58 33.32
N SER A 868 21.10 -2.67 32.16
CA SER A 868 21.09 -1.66 31.10
C SER A 868 19.70 -1.56 30.45
N ILE A 869 19.51 -0.58 29.56
CA ILE A 869 18.24 -0.43 28.84
C ILE A 869 17.97 -1.69 27.99
N ASN A 870 18.95 -2.13 27.21
CA ASN A 870 18.84 -3.28 26.31
C ASN A 870 18.52 -4.58 27.06
N GLU A 871 19.15 -4.82 28.22
CA GLU A 871 18.83 -5.98 29.07
C GLU A 871 17.43 -5.88 29.66
N ARG A 872 16.97 -4.67 30.04
CA ARG A 872 15.59 -4.47 30.52
C ARG A 872 14.58 -4.70 29.40
N GLU A 873 14.83 -4.21 28.19
CA GLU A 873 13.98 -4.41 27.02
C GLU A 873 13.83 -5.90 26.72
N ALA A 874 14.95 -6.63 26.63
CA ALA A 874 14.95 -8.07 26.39
C ALA A 874 14.15 -8.82 27.47
N MET A 875 14.36 -8.51 28.75
CA MET A 875 13.62 -9.13 29.86
C MET A 875 12.13 -8.74 29.90
N LEU A 876 11.73 -7.65 29.26
CA LEU A 876 10.34 -7.23 29.11
C LEU A 876 9.71 -7.73 27.80
N GLY A 877 10.47 -8.44 26.96
CA GLY A 877 10.02 -8.99 25.67
C GLY A 877 10.13 -8.03 24.48
N PHE A 878 10.67 -6.82 24.69
CA PHE A 878 10.89 -5.84 23.63
C PHE A 878 12.14 -6.16 22.81
N PRO A 879 12.18 -5.74 21.52
CA PRO A 879 13.43 -5.71 20.75
C PRO A 879 14.50 -4.89 21.47
N LEU A 880 15.78 -5.18 21.18
CA LEU A 880 16.87 -4.33 21.62
C LEU A 880 16.78 -2.97 20.93
N ASP A 881 17.14 -1.90 21.64
CA ASP A 881 17.12 -0.51 21.19
C ASP A 881 15.72 0.00 20.82
N TYR A 882 14.67 -0.70 21.25
CA TYR A 882 13.28 -0.35 20.95
C TYR A 882 12.91 1.05 21.43
N THR A 883 13.39 1.43 22.61
CA THR A 883 13.15 2.75 23.21
C THR A 883 14.15 3.83 22.79
N LEU A 884 15.19 3.49 22.02
CA LEU A 884 16.21 4.45 21.58
C LEU A 884 15.60 5.60 20.77
N GLN A 885 14.52 5.30 20.04
CA GLN A 885 13.80 6.24 19.18
C GLN A 885 13.07 7.35 19.95
N GLU A 886 12.96 7.23 21.28
CA GLU A 886 12.41 8.26 22.16
C GLU A 886 13.33 9.50 22.23
N VAL A 887 14.65 9.32 22.04
CA VAL A 887 15.65 10.37 22.16
C VAL A 887 15.58 11.30 20.94
N ASP A 888 15.53 12.61 21.17
CA ASP A 888 15.49 13.61 20.10
C ASP A 888 16.70 13.44 19.16
N ARG A 889 16.51 13.50 17.84
CA ARG A 889 17.57 13.18 16.84
C ARG A 889 18.81 14.07 17.02
N LEU A 890 18.63 15.30 17.48
CA LEU A 890 19.71 16.23 17.82
C LEU A 890 20.53 15.79 19.05
N ALA A 891 19.92 15.08 20.00
CA ALA A 891 20.62 14.51 21.15
C ALA A 891 21.24 13.14 20.82
N ALA A 892 20.65 12.37 19.90
CA ALA A 892 21.20 11.11 19.41
C ALA A 892 22.49 11.30 18.60
N GLN A 893 22.56 12.34 17.74
CA GLN A 893 23.82 12.74 17.06
C GLN A 893 24.95 13.05 18.05
N TYR A 894 24.62 13.72 19.16
CA TYR A 894 25.58 14.03 20.23
C TYR A 894 26.08 12.78 20.96
N ILE A 895 25.28 11.71 21.00
CA ILE A 895 25.65 10.42 21.59
C ILE A 895 26.49 9.60 20.60
N GLU A 896 26.18 9.58 19.31
CA GLU A 896 27.02 8.93 18.29
C GLU A 896 28.41 9.58 18.18
N GLU A 897 28.51 10.90 18.28
CA GLU A 897 29.81 11.60 18.34
C GLU A 897 30.65 11.18 19.57
N LEU A 898 30.01 10.92 20.72
CA LEU A 898 30.68 10.42 21.93
C LEU A 898 31.08 8.94 21.84
N TRP A 899 30.40 8.13 21.03
CA TRP A 899 30.79 6.73 20.77
C TRP A 899 31.99 6.65 19.82
N HIS A 900 32.06 7.51 18.81
CA HIS A 900 33.23 7.57 17.92
C HIS A 900 34.50 8.10 18.62
N GLU A 901 34.38 8.99 19.61
CA GLU A 901 35.53 9.39 20.42
C GLU A 901 36.02 8.26 21.37
N GLY A 902 35.13 7.36 21.78
CA GLY A 902 35.45 6.22 22.67
C GLY A 902 36.29 5.11 22.02
N ASP A 903 36.09 4.83 20.73
CA ASP A 903 36.83 3.79 19.99
C ASP A 903 38.23 4.23 19.54
N SER A 904 38.54 5.53 19.63
CA SER A 904 39.87 6.07 19.26
C SER A 904 40.98 5.84 20.31
N LEU A 905 40.66 5.24 21.46
CA LEU A 905 41.60 5.06 22.58
C LEU A 905 42.16 3.64 22.77
N LEU A 906 41.93 2.70 21.85
CA LEU A 906 42.44 1.32 21.99
C LEU A 906 43.07 0.74 20.71
N VAL A 907 44.15 1.35 20.24
CA VAL A 907 45.18 0.63 19.47
C VAL A 907 46.57 1.07 19.97
N PRO A 908 47.27 0.31 20.82
CA PRO A 908 48.69 0.48 20.98
C PRO A 908 49.37 -0.12 19.75
N GLU A 909 50.04 0.73 18.95
CA GLU A 909 51.04 0.31 17.99
C GLU A 909 52.08 -0.57 18.69
N ALA A 910 52.12 -1.86 18.36
CA ALA A 910 53.21 -2.74 18.74
C ALA A 910 54.30 -2.66 17.65
N SER A 911 55.29 -1.80 17.90
CA SER A 911 56.57 -1.80 17.21
C SER A 911 57.48 -2.90 17.79
N SER A 912 57.58 -4.04 17.10
CA SER A 912 58.78 -4.91 16.92
C SER A 912 58.38 -6.31 16.49
#